data_AF-A0A348PHC0-F1
#
_entry.id   AF-A0A348PHC0-F1
#
_cell.length_a   1.000
_cell.length_b   1.000
_cell.length_c   1.000
_cell.angle_alpha   90.00
_cell.angle_beta   90.00
_cell.angle_gamma   90.00
#
_symmetry.space_group_name_H-M   'P 1'
#
loop_
_entity.id
_entity.type
_entity.pdbx_description
1 polymer ?
#
loop_
_entity_poly.entity_id
_entity_poly.type
_entity_poly.pdbx_seq_one_letter_code
_entity_poly.pdbx_strand_id
1 'polypeptide(L)'
;MNAAKQEMFETVRSVVAGRLRDEAQIRELAHRISEESTMLRRRLDRAVGYARAGLRLEACAEAEAEPSVFELAAAFDSDVMRQWRTLCSKNKLPLQDEIASDAIAEIEEAIALTAPLRSRLAHMRRLVLSDASAWHRLEVLRELVSRDSDNPAWQEDRAALEPVTANELGDRFEAALEKGALDEAELSVTRLEDGKWHWSGAAKVAAQLRARLDRALATRTALEARAVIALLDEEWAAENEPGAQAALESWRDLEQRMLSYGSEMPGDLLARVDEAEAWLSARQSDAAAHRENVDRVAALERLVHDDSVTLVGLRKTLRSAEQTVAGVPDDLRASAERKIDSFERAVRMKRLALIAAVVLVLVAGSVATVYVLRQSEALKRVDDIAAAITSNVDAGRLVEADQQLAEAEKEPAVAGSPMIAAARSKLTAARAAIAERHQKFTSLMAEAGAPDSVSAKPDRIEEAKQFVQGEEEQAMVASWIRSHSNATDTRRIERMREGIARAKATTKEITAAQPTGDASWDGTFTAWESALADVQRQYGEFDEVTQEVRAGRSSLMAQRTKTDAARVETGRVGKLGGLGAAATSPQKLADALAAYINEHDDSAEAKDFKAAKVALPTWEAVTAWSAVQPRPSVLLADRPQVERDAVAAAIDTYVQAYPSSPYGSACEALVPLLGGAPGWRTALAEKLESMESLTYWMIERKDGSRWYCKADPRSTPLQMQDGVSWKSVMVYQGKSKKTAFERFEQLQLKSEGPSPQMVFGKQLAELIADDEKSVNDIDGAFDAVSALRENETMDGALAALLMQGLLESMAPQMPAVIRPQIEAAVKRIAKEKLDTIDWINPRDTEARTRSRAARAAMREAAQPELWRKAYVSAMASACAPLAVVYEPAGVFVKSGGKDVFLSNTSTVAPADTTLWIAEPPIGSNLGMMIKLGTVKQGGLVEFDSASATVTPGNMVFTIKRGGKP
;
A
#
# COMPACT_ATOMS: atom_id res chain seq x y z
N MET A 1 6.13 -45.33 -29.63
CA MET A 1 5.40 -46.37 -30.40
C MET A 1 5.08 -47.60 -29.53
N ASN A 2 3.81 -48.03 -29.43
CA ASN A 2 3.37 -49.16 -28.59
C ASN A 2 3.94 -50.52 -29.09
N ALA A 3 4.17 -51.46 -28.17
CA ALA A 3 4.79 -52.78 -28.37
C ALA A 3 4.14 -53.59 -29.50
N ALA A 4 2.80 -53.59 -29.60
CA ALA A 4 2.09 -54.31 -30.67
C ALA A 4 2.44 -53.79 -32.07
N LYS A 5 2.66 -52.47 -32.22
CA LYS A 5 3.05 -51.87 -33.51
C LYS A 5 4.53 -52.06 -33.81
N GLN A 6 5.39 -52.06 -32.78
CA GLN A 6 6.81 -52.42 -32.92
C GLN A 6 6.98 -53.87 -33.39
N GLU A 7 6.24 -54.80 -32.80
CA GLU A 7 6.23 -56.21 -33.21
C GLU A 7 5.75 -56.38 -34.66
N MET A 8 4.73 -55.61 -35.08
CA MET A 8 4.26 -55.61 -36.46
C MET A 8 5.37 -55.19 -37.46
N PHE A 9 6.06 -54.08 -37.21
CA PHE A 9 7.15 -53.62 -38.09
C PHE A 9 8.38 -54.54 -38.05
N GLU A 10 8.68 -55.17 -36.91
CA GLU A 10 9.75 -56.17 -36.82
C GLU A 10 9.39 -57.45 -37.60
N THR A 11 8.12 -57.85 -37.59
CA THR A 11 7.62 -58.95 -38.41
C THR A 11 7.77 -58.63 -39.90
N VAL A 12 7.47 -57.40 -40.33
CA VAL A 12 7.75 -56.96 -41.72
C VAL A 12 9.23 -57.06 -42.06
N ARG A 13 10.12 -56.61 -41.16
CA ARG A 13 11.57 -56.71 -41.32
C ARG A 13 12.03 -58.16 -41.46
N SER A 14 11.40 -59.09 -40.73
CA SER A 14 11.68 -60.53 -40.83
C SER A 14 11.29 -61.12 -42.19
N VAL A 15 10.16 -60.67 -42.78
CA VAL A 15 9.72 -61.11 -44.10
C VAL A 15 10.62 -60.54 -45.20
N VAL A 16 10.92 -59.24 -45.15
CA VAL A 16 11.78 -58.57 -46.14
C VAL A 16 13.19 -59.18 -46.14
N ALA A 17 13.71 -59.56 -44.97
CA ALA A 17 14.99 -60.25 -44.84
C ALA A 17 14.94 -61.74 -45.25
N GLY A 18 13.78 -62.27 -45.68
CA GLY A 18 13.60 -63.66 -46.09
C GLY A 18 13.64 -64.69 -44.95
N ARG A 19 13.53 -64.23 -43.70
CA ARG A 19 13.55 -65.05 -42.48
C ARG A 19 12.18 -65.65 -42.14
N LEU A 20 11.10 -65.02 -42.61
CA LEU A 20 9.73 -65.55 -42.54
C LEU A 20 9.21 -65.82 -43.95
N ARG A 21 8.69 -67.03 -44.20
CA ARG A 21 8.28 -67.50 -45.55
C ARG A 21 6.86 -68.06 -45.62
N ASP A 22 6.12 -68.03 -44.52
CA ASP A 22 4.73 -68.51 -44.49
C ASP A 22 3.82 -67.52 -45.23
N GLU A 23 3.28 -67.94 -46.38
CA GLU A 23 2.43 -67.11 -47.24
C GLU A 23 1.15 -66.63 -46.54
N ALA A 24 0.57 -67.43 -45.64
CA ALA A 24 -0.65 -67.06 -44.92
C ALA A 24 -0.37 -65.91 -43.94
N GLN A 25 0.75 -66.00 -43.21
CA GLN A 25 1.19 -64.94 -42.29
C GLN A 25 1.58 -63.66 -43.02
N ILE A 26 2.20 -63.77 -44.20
CA ILE A 26 2.56 -62.60 -45.03
C ILE A 26 1.31 -61.87 -45.53
N ARG A 27 0.27 -62.61 -45.93
CA ARG A 27 -1.00 -62.02 -46.37
C ARG A 27 -1.73 -61.31 -45.23
N GLU A 28 -1.81 -61.93 -44.07
CA GLU A 28 -2.39 -61.33 -42.86
C GLU A 28 -1.63 -60.05 -42.46
N LEU A 29 -0.30 -60.10 -42.48
CA LEU A 29 0.54 -58.94 -42.18
C LEU A 29 0.33 -57.79 -43.19
N ALA A 30 0.15 -58.10 -44.48
CA ALA A 30 -0.14 -57.09 -45.50
C ALA A 30 -1.48 -56.39 -45.28
N HIS A 31 -2.52 -57.13 -44.85
CA HIS A 31 -3.80 -56.54 -44.46
C HIS A 31 -3.66 -55.61 -43.26
N ARG A 32 -3.01 -56.09 -42.19
CA ARG A 32 -2.78 -55.27 -40.97
C ARG A 32 -2.01 -53.99 -41.25
N ILE A 33 -0.94 -54.07 -42.07
CA ILE A 33 -0.13 -52.91 -42.47
C ILE A 33 -0.94 -51.91 -43.30
N SER A 34 -1.78 -52.40 -44.24
CA SER A 34 -2.64 -51.56 -45.06
C SER A 34 -3.70 -50.84 -44.22
N GLU A 35 -4.34 -51.54 -43.28
CA GLU A 35 -5.30 -50.96 -42.33
C GLU A 35 -4.66 -49.88 -41.44
N GLU A 36 -3.48 -50.15 -40.88
CA GLU A 36 -2.74 -49.18 -40.06
C GLU A 36 -2.33 -47.94 -40.85
N SER A 37 -1.90 -48.10 -42.11
CA SER A 37 -1.59 -46.97 -42.98
C SER A 37 -2.83 -46.11 -43.30
N THR A 38 -4.00 -46.75 -43.48
CA THR A 38 -5.28 -46.06 -43.69
C THR A 38 -5.71 -45.28 -42.45
N MET A 39 -5.55 -45.87 -41.26
CA MET A 39 -5.85 -45.22 -39.99
C MET A 39 -4.96 -44.01 -39.74
N LEU A 40 -3.66 -44.13 -40.04
CA LEU A 40 -2.71 -43.01 -39.96
C LEU A 40 -3.11 -41.88 -40.91
N ARG A 41 -3.44 -42.18 -42.16
CA ARG A 41 -3.88 -41.18 -43.13
C ARG A 41 -5.11 -40.41 -42.67
N ARG A 42 -6.17 -41.12 -42.23
CA ARG A 42 -7.38 -40.47 -41.71
C ARG A 42 -7.10 -39.58 -40.50
N ARG A 43 -6.15 -39.98 -39.65
CA ARG A 43 -5.73 -39.21 -38.48
C ARG A 43 -4.96 -37.95 -38.88
N LEU A 44 -4.06 -38.07 -39.85
CA LEU A 44 -3.35 -36.94 -40.44
C LEU A 44 -4.34 -35.95 -41.09
N ASP A 45 -5.31 -36.43 -41.86
CA ASP A 45 -6.34 -35.59 -42.50
C ASP A 45 -7.18 -34.82 -41.45
N ARG A 46 -7.52 -35.46 -40.32
CA ARG A 46 -8.21 -34.78 -39.21
C ARG A 46 -7.34 -33.72 -38.56
N ALA A 47 -6.09 -34.03 -38.27
CA ALA A 47 -5.15 -33.08 -37.67
C ALA A 47 -4.99 -31.85 -38.58
N VAL A 48 -4.88 -32.06 -39.90
CA VAL A 48 -4.77 -30.97 -40.89
C VAL A 48 -6.06 -30.17 -40.96
N GLY A 49 -7.22 -30.85 -40.93
CA GLY A 49 -8.52 -30.20 -40.84
C GLY A 49 -8.64 -29.27 -39.62
N TYR A 50 -8.18 -29.72 -38.45
CA TYR A 50 -8.15 -28.89 -37.24
C TYR A 50 -7.17 -27.71 -37.35
N ALA A 51 -5.97 -27.94 -37.89
CA ALA A 51 -4.98 -26.89 -38.07
C ALA A 51 -5.51 -25.76 -38.97
N ARG A 52 -6.10 -26.11 -40.12
CA ARG A 52 -6.71 -25.15 -41.06
C ARG A 52 -7.92 -24.41 -40.49
N ALA A 53 -8.67 -25.07 -39.61
CA ALA A 53 -9.79 -24.46 -38.90
C ALA A 53 -9.36 -23.55 -37.74
N GLY A 54 -8.05 -23.42 -37.45
CA GLY A 54 -7.56 -22.65 -36.31
C GLY A 54 -7.67 -23.35 -34.95
N LEU A 55 -8.11 -24.62 -34.94
CA LEU A 55 -8.27 -25.49 -33.76
C LEU A 55 -6.92 -26.13 -33.38
N ARG A 56 -6.00 -25.26 -32.95
CA ARG A 56 -4.57 -25.57 -32.74
C ARG A 56 -4.32 -26.67 -31.69
N LEU A 57 -5.09 -26.69 -30.58
CA LEU A 57 -4.92 -27.70 -29.54
C LEU A 57 -5.41 -29.08 -30.01
N GLU A 58 -6.51 -29.12 -30.74
CA GLU A 58 -7.10 -30.32 -31.30
C GLU A 58 -6.19 -30.92 -32.37
N ALA A 59 -5.58 -30.06 -33.22
CA ALA A 59 -4.56 -30.48 -34.18
C ALA A 59 -3.33 -31.09 -33.49
N CYS A 60 -2.80 -30.44 -32.44
CA CYS A 60 -1.68 -30.96 -31.66
C CYS A 60 -2.02 -32.27 -30.96
N ALA A 61 -3.18 -32.35 -30.29
CA ALA A 61 -3.61 -33.55 -29.57
C ALA A 61 -3.78 -34.73 -30.53
N GLU A 62 -4.40 -34.51 -31.68
CA GLU A 62 -4.55 -35.54 -32.71
C GLU A 62 -3.19 -35.93 -33.29
N ALA A 63 -2.23 -35.03 -33.45
CA ALA A 63 -0.89 -35.35 -33.95
C ALA A 63 -0.01 -36.10 -32.93
N GLU A 64 -0.09 -35.72 -31.66
CA GLU A 64 0.79 -36.20 -30.58
C GLU A 64 0.26 -37.45 -29.86
N ALA A 65 -1.04 -37.78 -29.98
CA ALA A 65 -1.62 -38.96 -29.35
C ALA A 65 -0.81 -40.24 -29.66
N GLU A 66 -0.59 -41.09 -28.67
CA GLU A 66 0.32 -42.23 -28.87
C GLU A 66 -0.29 -43.34 -29.73
N PRO A 67 0.47 -43.93 -30.68
CA PRO A 67 1.79 -43.47 -31.17
C PRO A 67 1.65 -42.20 -32.03
N SER A 68 2.59 -41.27 -31.94
CA SER A 68 2.47 -39.99 -32.65
C SER A 68 2.40 -40.18 -34.18
N VAL A 69 1.76 -39.24 -34.86
CA VAL A 69 1.66 -39.23 -36.33
C VAL A 69 3.07 -39.25 -36.96
N PHE A 70 4.04 -38.55 -36.37
CA PHE A 70 5.42 -38.52 -36.83
C PHE A 70 6.15 -39.84 -36.65
N GLU A 71 5.99 -40.50 -35.49
CA GLU A 71 6.59 -41.81 -35.25
C GLU A 71 6.08 -42.85 -36.25
N LEU A 72 4.76 -42.86 -36.50
CA LEU A 72 4.17 -43.78 -37.46
C LEU A 72 4.58 -43.43 -38.90
N ALA A 73 4.55 -42.15 -39.29
CA ALA A 73 4.94 -41.73 -40.62
C ALA A 73 6.39 -42.10 -40.94
N ALA A 74 7.31 -41.85 -40.00
CA ALA A 74 8.71 -42.25 -40.14
C ALA A 74 8.88 -43.77 -40.25
N ALA A 75 8.11 -44.56 -39.49
CA ALA A 75 8.14 -46.02 -39.59
C ALA A 75 7.69 -46.50 -40.99
N PHE A 76 6.61 -45.91 -41.53
CA PHE A 76 6.07 -46.23 -42.85
C PHE A 76 6.94 -45.74 -44.02
N ASP A 77 7.76 -44.71 -43.84
CA ASP A 77 8.70 -44.20 -44.86
C ASP A 77 10.08 -44.90 -44.86
N SER A 78 10.32 -45.80 -43.91
CA SER A 78 11.60 -46.53 -43.81
C SER A 78 11.93 -47.37 -45.05
N ASP A 79 13.22 -47.60 -45.30
CA ASP A 79 13.69 -48.43 -46.43
C ASP A 79 13.09 -49.84 -46.43
N VAL A 80 12.91 -50.42 -45.24
CA VAL A 80 12.28 -51.73 -45.05
C VAL A 80 10.83 -51.71 -45.56
N MET A 81 10.09 -50.64 -45.28
CA MET A 81 8.71 -50.49 -45.74
C MET A 81 8.61 -50.21 -47.24
N ARG A 82 9.59 -49.53 -47.85
CA ARG A 82 9.68 -49.39 -49.32
C ARG A 82 9.90 -50.75 -50.01
N GLN A 83 10.76 -51.58 -49.44
CA GLN A 83 10.98 -52.96 -49.90
C GLN A 83 9.72 -53.82 -49.69
N TRP A 84 9.04 -53.68 -48.56
CA TRP A 84 7.75 -54.33 -48.28
C TRP A 84 6.67 -53.96 -49.28
N ARG A 85 6.52 -52.67 -49.61
CA ARG A 85 5.56 -52.18 -50.63
C ARG A 85 5.86 -52.81 -52.01
N THR A 86 7.15 -52.91 -52.37
CA THR A 86 7.57 -53.58 -53.62
C THR A 86 7.22 -55.07 -53.61
N LEU A 87 7.41 -55.75 -52.47
CA LEU A 87 7.03 -57.15 -52.28
C LEU A 87 5.52 -57.35 -52.39
N CYS A 88 4.72 -56.50 -51.73
CA CYS A 88 3.26 -56.57 -51.80
C CYS A 88 2.74 -56.33 -53.23
N SER A 89 3.32 -55.35 -53.94
CA SER A 89 2.99 -55.05 -55.33
C SER A 89 3.26 -56.24 -56.26
N LYS A 90 4.45 -56.85 -56.17
CA LYS A 90 4.82 -58.03 -56.96
C LYS A 90 3.90 -59.23 -56.71
N ASN A 91 3.42 -59.40 -55.48
CA ASN A 91 2.59 -60.53 -55.06
C ASN A 91 1.08 -60.24 -55.06
N LYS A 92 0.63 -59.09 -55.59
CA LYS A 92 -0.78 -58.66 -55.62
C LYS A 92 -1.44 -58.66 -54.21
N LEU A 93 -0.67 -58.30 -53.18
CA LEU A 93 -1.16 -58.12 -51.82
C LEU A 93 -1.63 -56.66 -51.61
N PRO A 94 -2.46 -56.39 -50.59
CA PRO A 94 -2.84 -55.03 -50.22
C PRO A 94 -1.63 -54.12 -50.04
N LEU A 95 -1.70 -52.93 -50.64
CA LEU A 95 -0.64 -51.92 -50.53
C LEU A 95 -0.93 -50.99 -49.35
N GLN A 96 0.14 -50.47 -48.76
CA GLN A 96 0.04 -49.37 -47.81
C GLN A 96 -0.31 -48.06 -48.54
N ASP A 97 -1.12 -47.24 -47.90
CA ASP A 97 -1.45 -45.90 -48.38
C ASP A 97 -0.20 -45.01 -48.44
N GLU A 98 -0.21 -44.04 -49.36
CA GLU A 98 0.81 -43.01 -49.45
C GLU A 98 0.53 -41.91 -48.43
N ILE A 99 1.54 -41.58 -47.63
CA ILE A 99 1.44 -40.54 -46.60
C ILE A 99 1.94 -39.24 -47.24
N ALA A 100 1.06 -38.24 -47.35
CA ALA A 100 1.42 -36.96 -47.96
C ALA A 100 2.44 -36.21 -47.09
N SER A 101 3.63 -35.93 -47.65
CA SER A 101 4.69 -35.15 -46.99
C SER A 101 4.23 -33.75 -46.62
N ASP A 102 3.43 -33.12 -47.47
CA ASP A 102 2.95 -31.75 -47.28
C ASP A 102 2.02 -31.65 -46.07
N ALA A 103 1.20 -32.68 -45.83
CA ALA A 103 0.34 -32.76 -44.66
C ALA A 103 1.14 -32.95 -43.36
N ILE A 104 2.26 -33.66 -43.40
CA ILE A 104 3.16 -33.77 -42.23
C ILE A 104 3.78 -32.41 -41.92
N ALA A 105 4.32 -31.72 -42.94
CA ALA A 105 4.93 -30.40 -42.77
C ALA A 105 3.94 -29.36 -42.21
N GLU A 106 2.69 -29.38 -42.68
CA GLU A 106 1.62 -28.50 -42.18
C GLU A 106 1.32 -28.73 -40.68
N ILE A 107 1.39 -29.98 -40.21
CA ILE A 107 1.20 -30.30 -38.79
C ILE A 107 2.43 -29.93 -37.95
N GLU A 108 3.65 -30.13 -38.46
CA GLU A 108 4.87 -29.67 -37.78
C GLU A 108 4.85 -28.16 -37.56
N GLU A 109 4.47 -27.41 -38.60
CA GLU A 109 4.29 -25.96 -38.52
C GLU A 109 3.20 -25.59 -37.49
N ALA A 110 2.04 -26.27 -37.53
CA ALA A 110 0.97 -26.03 -36.58
C ALA A 110 1.40 -26.30 -35.13
N ILE A 111 2.17 -27.36 -34.86
CA ILE A 111 2.70 -27.67 -33.53
C ILE A 111 3.70 -26.61 -33.09
N ALA A 112 4.61 -26.21 -33.97
CA ALA A 112 5.63 -25.19 -33.68
C ALA A 112 4.98 -23.85 -33.30
N LEU A 113 3.95 -23.42 -34.05
CA LEU A 113 3.18 -22.21 -33.74
C LEU A 113 2.38 -22.32 -32.44
N THR A 114 1.92 -23.52 -32.09
CA THR A 114 1.10 -23.77 -30.89
C THR A 114 1.95 -23.87 -29.62
N ALA A 115 3.18 -24.40 -29.72
CA ALA A 115 4.07 -24.63 -28.59
C ALA A 115 4.22 -23.43 -27.61
N PRO A 116 4.52 -22.20 -28.05
CA PRO A 116 4.62 -21.04 -27.15
C PRO A 116 3.28 -20.58 -26.56
N LEU A 117 2.15 -21.07 -27.09
CA LEU A 117 0.80 -20.68 -26.68
C LEU A 117 0.11 -21.72 -25.77
N ARG A 118 0.67 -22.93 -25.63
CA ARG A 118 0.06 -24.04 -24.87
C ARG A 118 -0.38 -23.67 -23.46
N SER A 119 0.44 -22.94 -22.72
CA SER A 119 0.11 -22.52 -21.35
C SER A 119 -1.11 -21.59 -21.29
N ARG A 120 -1.22 -20.66 -22.25
CA ARG A 120 -2.35 -19.72 -22.37
C ARG A 120 -3.60 -20.41 -22.87
N LEU A 121 -3.49 -21.32 -23.83
CA LEU A 121 -4.61 -22.12 -24.30
C LEU A 121 -5.16 -23.05 -23.20
N ALA A 122 -4.27 -23.63 -22.38
CA ALA A 122 -4.68 -24.37 -21.18
C ALA A 122 -5.34 -23.46 -20.12
N HIS A 123 -4.90 -22.21 -19.99
CA HIS A 123 -5.54 -21.22 -19.13
C HIS A 123 -6.95 -20.85 -19.64
N MET A 124 -7.09 -20.54 -20.93
CA MET A 124 -8.38 -20.27 -21.57
C MET A 124 -9.35 -21.44 -21.38
N ARG A 125 -8.90 -22.68 -21.60
CA ARG A 125 -9.71 -23.88 -21.35
C ARG A 125 -10.18 -23.99 -19.91
N ARG A 126 -9.32 -23.67 -18.92
CA ARG A 126 -9.72 -23.64 -17.51
C ARG A 126 -10.79 -22.58 -17.24
N LEU A 127 -10.64 -21.37 -17.79
CA LEU A 127 -11.64 -20.31 -17.65
C LEU A 127 -13.00 -20.70 -18.24
N VAL A 128 -13.01 -21.38 -19.38
CA VAL A 128 -14.24 -21.89 -19.99
C VAL A 128 -14.87 -22.99 -19.14
N LEU A 129 -14.07 -23.93 -18.61
CA LEU A 129 -14.58 -25.03 -17.78
C LEU A 129 -15.06 -24.57 -16.40
N SER A 130 -14.49 -23.49 -15.86
CA SER A 130 -14.91 -22.91 -14.58
C SER A 130 -16.04 -21.89 -14.71
N ASP A 131 -16.61 -21.74 -15.91
CA ASP A 131 -17.61 -20.72 -16.24
C ASP A 131 -17.22 -19.30 -15.78
N ALA A 132 -15.96 -18.93 -16.01
CA ALA A 132 -15.46 -17.61 -15.67
C ALA A 132 -16.21 -16.51 -16.45
N SER A 133 -16.23 -15.29 -15.91
CA SER A 133 -16.86 -14.14 -16.57
C SER A 133 -16.38 -13.95 -18.01
N ALA A 134 -17.27 -13.44 -18.86
CA ALA A 134 -16.98 -13.16 -20.26
C ALA A 134 -15.80 -12.18 -20.39
N TRP A 135 -15.68 -11.22 -19.47
CA TRP A 135 -14.53 -10.30 -19.41
C TRP A 135 -13.18 -11.01 -19.29
N HIS A 136 -13.01 -11.91 -18.31
CA HIS A 136 -11.72 -12.60 -18.11
C HIS A 136 -11.38 -13.50 -19.29
N ARG A 137 -12.39 -14.16 -19.88
CA ARG A 137 -12.24 -14.95 -21.11
C ARG A 137 -11.82 -14.06 -22.28
N LEU A 138 -12.40 -12.87 -22.42
CA LEU A 138 -12.08 -11.92 -23.48
C LEU A 138 -10.64 -11.38 -23.35
N GLU A 139 -10.17 -11.12 -22.14
CA GLU A 139 -8.79 -10.65 -21.93
C GLU A 139 -7.77 -11.68 -22.41
N VAL A 140 -7.92 -12.94 -22.00
CA VAL A 140 -7.02 -14.03 -22.45
C VAL A 140 -7.14 -14.25 -23.95
N LEU A 141 -8.35 -14.16 -24.51
CA LEU A 141 -8.56 -14.29 -25.95
C LEU A 141 -7.92 -13.14 -26.75
N ARG A 142 -7.98 -11.90 -26.25
CA ARG A 142 -7.28 -10.75 -26.85
C ARG A 142 -5.77 -10.96 -26.86
N GLU A 143 -5.20 -11.52 -25.80
CA GLU A 143 -3.78 -11.87 -25.77
C GLU A 143 -3.42 -12.96 -26.78
N LEU A 144 -4.27 -13.98 -26.95
CA LEU A 144 -4.08 -15.02 -27.96
C LEU A 144 -4.13 -14.44 -29.38
N VAL A 145 -5.14 -13.63 -29.70
CA VAL A 145 -5.27 -12.95 -30.99
C VAL A 145 -4.12 -11.98 -31.26
N SER A 146 -3.57 -11.32 -30.24
CA SER A 146 -2.41 -10.44 -30.41
C SER A 146 -1.13 -11.18 -30.82
N ARG A 147 -1.05 -12.49 -30.54
CA ARG A 147 0.11 -13.34 -30.83
C ARG A 147 -0.04 -14.13 -32.14
N ASP A 148 -1.27 -14.44 -32.54
CA ASP A 148 -1.61 -15.01 -33.85
C ASP A 148 -2.91 -14.34 -34.34
N SER A 149 -2.76 -13.23 -35.06
CA SER A 149 -3.89 -12.43 -35.56
C SER A 149 -4.67 -13.15 -36.66
N ASP A 150 -4.04 -14.12 -37.32
CA ASP A 150 -4.56 -14.76 -38.52
C ASP A 150 -5.35 -16.04 -38.19
N ASN A 151 -5.45 -16.41 -36.90
CA ASN A 151 -6.23 -17.56 -36.47
C ASN A 151 -7.75 -17.28 -36.60
N PRO A 152 -8.47 -17.97 -37.52
CA PRO A 152 -9.87 -17.69 -37.79
C PRO A 152 -10.80 -18.04 -36.61
N ALA A 153 -10.51 -19.11 -35.87
CA ALA A 153 -11.35 -19.53 -34.74
C ALA A 153 -11.34 -18.49 -33.61
N TRP A 154 -10.16 -17.94 -33.29
CA TRP A 154 -10.07 -16.93 -32.22
C TRP A 154 -10.70 -15.60 -32.60
N GLN A 155 -10.69 -15.25 -33.90
CA GLN A 155 -11.39 -14.08 -34.41
C GLN A 155 -12.91 -14.23 -34.28
N GLU A 156 -13.44 -15.41 -34.63
CA GLU A 156 -14.86 -15.74 -34.47
C GLU A 156 -15.28 -15.75 -32.99
N ASP A 157 -14.51 -16.43 -32.13
CA ASP A 157 -14.74 -16.46 -30.69
C ASP A 157 -14.74 -15.05 -30.08
N ARG A 158 -13.81 -14.19 -30.51
CA ARG A 158 -13.72 -12.81 -30.03
C ARG A 158 -14.94 -12.00 -30.46
N ALA A 159 -15.36 -12.14 -31.72
CA ALA A 159 -16.54 -11.46 -32.25
C ALA A 159 -17.83 -11.89 -31.52
N ALA A 160 -17.92 -13.16 -31.12
CA ALA A 160 -19.05 -13.67 -30.33
C ALA A 160 -19.01 -13.21 -28.87
N LEU A 161 -17.82 -13.13 -28.27
CA LEU A 161 -17.65 -12.85 -26.84
C LEU A 161 -17.70 -11.36 -26.49
N GLU A 162 -17.31 -10.46 -27.40
CA GLU A 162 -17.33 -9.01 -27.15
C GLU A 162 -18.74 -8.48 -26.82
N PRO A 163 -19.81 -8.75 -27.58
CA PRO A 163 -21.16 -8.29 -27.23
C PRO A 163 -21.64 -8.83 -25.86
N VAL A 164 -21.33 -10.09 -25.56
CA VAL A 164 -21.69 -10.73 -24.28
C VAL A 164 -20.95 -10.04 -23.12
N THR A 165 -19.68 -9.75 -23.31
CA THR A 165 -18.86 -9.06 -22.31
C THR A 165 -19.35 -7.64 -22.06
N ALA A 166 -19.75 -6.93 -23.12
CA ALA A 166 -20.29 -5.58 -22.97
C ALA A 166 -21.61 -5.56 -22.19
N ASN A 167 -22.50 -6.55 -22.41
CA ASN A 167 -23.71 -6.71 -21.61
C ASN A 167 -23.38 -7.04 -20.15
N GLU A 168 -22.44 -7.95 -19.90
CA GLU A 168 -22.02 -8.30 -18.54
C GLU A 168 -21.45 -7.08 -17.78
N LEU A 169 -20.65 -6.24 -18.45
CA LEU A 169 -20.17 -4.98 -17.86
C LEU A 169 -21.30 -3.99 -17.61
N GLY A 170 -22.34 -3.97 -18.47
CA GLY A 170 -23.57 -3.21 -18.25
C GLY A 170 -24.32 -3.68 -17.00
N ASP A 171 -24.53 -4.99 -16.84
CA ASP A 171 -25.21 -5.55 -15.67
C ASP A 171 -24.44 -5.27 -14.36
N ARG A 172 -23.10 -5.38 -14.40
CA ARG A 172 -22.23 -5.02 -13.27
C ARG A 172 -22.32 -3.53 -12.94
N PHE A 173 -22.38 -2.68 -13.96
CA PHE A 173 -22.55 -1.23 -13.80
C PHE A 173 -23.87 -0.89 -13.11
N GLU A 174 -24.98 -1.52 -13.51
CA GLU A 174 -26.29 -1.32 -12.85
C GLU A 174 -26.23 -1.75 -11.38
N ALA A 175 -25.69 -2.94 -11.10
CA ALA A 175 -25.56 -3.45 -9.74
C ALA A 175 -24.67 -2.54 -8.87
N ALA A 176 -23.62 -1.94 -9.44
CA ALA A 176 -22.75 -1.00 -8.75
C ALA A 176 -23.47 0.33 -8.45
N LEU A 177 -24.25 0.86 -9.41
CA LEU A 177 -25.07 2.05 -9.18
C LEU A 177 -26.13 1.83 -8.10
N GLU A 178 -26.82 0.70 -8.09
CA GLU A 178 -27.83 0.36 -7.06
C GLU A 178 -27.23 0.30 -5.65
N LYS A 179 -25.98 -0.14 -5.53
CA LYS A 179 -25.25 -0.21 -4.25
C LYS A 179 -24.53 1.10 -3.88
N GLY A 180 -24.54 2.11 -4.75
CA GLY A 180 -23.77 3.35 -4.58
C GLY A 180 -22.26 3.19 -4.72
N ALA A 181 -21.78 2.06 -5.29
CA ALA A 181 -20.37 1.77 -5.51
C ALA A 181 -19.88 2.42 -6.82
N LEU A 182 -19.78 3.75 -6.83
CA LEU A 182 -19.47 4.51 -8.05
C LEU A 182 -18.10 4.16 -8.66
N ASP A 183 -17.11 3.76 -7.86
CA ASP A 183 -15.79 3.34 -8.34
C ASP A 183 -15.85 2.03 -9.15
N GLU A 184 -16.73 1.10 -8.76
CA GLU A 184 -16.96 -0.16 -9.52
C GLU A 184 -17.71 0.10 -10.83
N ALA A 185 -18.64 1.07 -10.80
CA ALA A 185 -19.33 1.53 -12.00
C ALA A 185 -18.33 2.20 -12.97
N GLU A 186 -17.41 3.03 -12.47
CA GLU A 186 -16.33 3.63 -13.26
C GLU A 186 -15.40 2.58 -13.88
N LEU A 187 -15.05 1.54 -13.13
CA LEU A 187 -14.24 0.42 -13.66
C LEU A 187 -14.93 -0.27 -14.85
N SER A 188 -16.25 -0.40 -14.81
CA SER A 188 -17.03 -1.02 -15.90
C SER A 188 -17.04 -0.14 -17.15
N VAL A 189 -17.16 1.19 -16.98
CA VAL A 189 -17.09 2.18 -18.07
C VAL A 189 -15.70 2.21 -18.70
N THR A 190 -14.65 2.35 -17.88
CA THR A 190 -13.25 2.42 -18.36
C THR A 190 -12.82 1.17 -19.12
N ARG A 191 -13.30 -0.01 -18.73
CA ARG A 191 -13.09 -1.26 -19.49
C ARG A 191 -13.72 -1.24 -20.87
N LEU A 192 -14.89 -0.61 -21.04
CA LEU A 192 -15.52 -0.43 -22.35
C LEU A 192 -14.83 0.64 -23.21
N GLU A 193 -14.13 1.57 -22.58
CA GLU A 193 -13.41 2.67 -23.23
C GLU A 193 -11.92 2.38 -23.49
N ASP A 194 -11.44 1.17 -23.18
CA ASP A 194 -10.03 0.78 -23.29
C ASP A 194 -9.45 0.82 -24.72
N GLY A 195 -10.28 1.06 -25.74
CA GLY A 195 -9.90 1.17 -27.14
C GLY A 195 -9.55 -0.17 -27.82
N LYS A 196 -9.71 -1.31 -27.13
CA LYS A 196 -9.33 -2.64 -27.64
C LYS A 196 -10.50 -3.42 -28.25
N TRP A 197 -11.68 -2.83 -28.27
CA TRP A 197 -12.92 -3.43 -28.77
C TRP A 197 -12.99 -3.37 -30.30
N HIS A 198 -13.33 -4.50 -30.93
CA HIS A 198 -13.53 -4.57 -32.37
C HIS A 198 -15.02 -4.47 -32.72
N TRP A 199 -15.88 -4.91 -31.80
CA TRP A 199 -17.31 -4.74 -31.86
C TRP A 199 -17.69 -3.26 -31.77
N SER A 200 -18.24 -2.73 -32.87
CA SER A 200 -18.61 -1.32 -33.01
C SER A 200 -19.66 -0.82 -32.03
N GLY A 201 -20.41 -1.72 -31.38
CA GLY A 201 -21.38 -1.37 -30.34
C GLY A 201 -20.75 -0.92 -29.01
N ALA A 202 -19.49 -1.29 -28.74
CA ALA A 202 -18.85 -1.04 -27.45
C ALA A 202 -18.78 0.46 -27.12
N ALA A 203 -18.38 1.30 -28.08
CA ALA A 203 -18.29 2.75 -27.89
C ALA A 203 -19.65 3.39 -27.57
N LYS A 204 -20.74 2.86 -28.14
CA LYS A 204 -22.10 3.34 -27.85
C LYS A 204 -22.51 2.96 -26.42
N VAL A 205 -22.24 1.73 -26.00
CA VAL A 205 -22.52 1.28 -24.62
C VAL A 205 -21.69 2.08 -23.62
N ALA A 206 -20.39 2.23 -23.88
CA ALA A 206 -19.48 3.06 -23.09
C ALA A 206 -20.02 4.48 -22.88
N ALA A 207 -20.38 5.18 -23.96
CA ALA A 207 -20.91 6.54 -23.89
C ALA A 207 -22.23 6.61 -23.10
N GLN A 208 -23.10 5.60 -23.22
CA GLN A 208 -24.34 5.52 -22.46
C GLN A 208 -24.08 5.33 -20.95
N LEU A 209 -23.18 4.41 -20.58
CA LEU A 209 -22.83 4.17 -19.18
C LEU A 209 -22.07 5.36 -18.58
N ARG A 210 -21.13 5.96 -19.32
CA ARG A 210 -20.39 7.17 -18.94
C ARG A 210 -21.34 8.31 -18.59
N ALA A 211 -22.28 8.63 -19.47
CA ALA A 211 -23.27 9.68 -19.22
C ALA A 211 -24.14 9.41 -17.97
N ARG A 212 -24.38 8.15 -17.62
CA ARG A 212 -25.12 7.78 -16.41
C ARG A 212 -24.25 7.86 -15.15
N LEU A 213 -22.98 7.46 -15.25
CA LEU A 213 -21.99 7.60 -14.19
C LEU A 213 -21.79 9.07 -13.83
N ASP A 214 -21.60 9.92 -14.84
CA ASP A 214 -21.39 11.36 -14.65
C ASP A 214 -22.58 12.00 -13.92
N ARG A 215 -23.82 11.60 -14.24
CA ARG A 215 -25.02 12.04 -13.50
C ARG A 215 -25.04 11.56 -12.04
N ALA A 216 -24.64 10.31 -11.80
CA ALA A 216 -24.58 9.77 -10.44
C ALA A 216 -23.51 10.47 -9.59
N LEU A 217 -22.33 10.69 -10.17
CA LEU A 217 -21.23 11.46 -9.57
C LEU A 217 -21.64 12.91 -9.30
N ALA A 218 -22.31 13.56 -10.26
CA ALA A 218 -22.85 14.91 -10.07
C ALA A 218 -23.87 14.96 -8.92
N THR A 219 -24.77 13.96 -8.84
CA THR A 219 -25.76 13.88 -7.75
C THR A 219 -25.09 13.74 -6.39
N ARG A 220 -24.08 12.86 -6.26
CA ARG A 220 -23.30 12.71 -5.02
C ARG A 220 -22.54 13.99 -4.68
N THR A 221 -21.88 14.59 -5.66
CA THR A 221 -21.12 15.84 -5.47
C THR A 221 -22.04 16.98 -5.03
N ALA A 222 -23.27 17.05 -5.54
CA ALA A 222 -24.26 18.04 -5.10
C ALA A 222 -24.71 17.82 -3.65
N LEU A 223 -24.79 16.56 -3.19
CA LEU A 223 -25.07 16.25 -1.77
C LEU A 223 -23.90 16.65 -0.86
N GLU A 224 -22.66 16.36 -1.28
CA GLU A 224 -21.45 16.80 -0.57
C GLU A 224 -21.37 18.34 -0.51
N ALA A 225 -21.68 19.02 -1.62
CA ALA A 225 -21.73 20.47 -1.71
C ALA A 225 -22.76 21.08 -0.75
N ARG A 226 -23.96 20.47 -0.61
CA ARG A 226 -24.94 20.90 0.40
C ARG A 226 -24.41 20.80 1.82
N ALA A 227 -23.64 19.76 2.14
CA ALA A 227 -23.03 19.61 3.46
C ALA A 227 -21.94 20.67 3.71
N VAL A 228 -21.13 21.00 2.70
CA VAL A 228 -20.14 22.09 2.79
C VAL A 228 -20.82 23.45 2.96
N ILE A 229 -21.95 23.71 2.28
CA ILE A 229 -22.73 24.95 2.48
C ILE A 229 -23.32 25.01 3.89
N ALA A 230 -23.81 23.90 4.43
CA ALA A 230 -24.30 23.87 5.81
C ALA A 230 -23.18 24.19 6.83
N LEU A 231 -21.96 23.67 6.60
CA LEU A 231 -20.79 24.01 7.40
C LEU A 231 -20.40 25.48 7.23
N LEU A 232 -20.40 25.99 6.00
CA LEU A 232 -20.12 27.41 5.73
C LEU A 232 -21.11 28.33 6.45
N ASP A 233 -22.40 28.00 6.44
CA ASP A 233 -23.45 28.74 7.15
C ASP A 233 -23.24 28.70 8.68
N GLU A 234 -22.80 27.57 9.24
CA GLU A 234 -22.48 27.43 10.67
C GLU A 234 -21.27 28.27 11.07
N GLU A 235 -20.17 28.16 10.31
CA GLU A 235 -18.94 28.92 10.55
C GLU A 235 -19.17 30.43 10.37
N TRP A 236 -20.01 30.80 9.40
CA TRP A 236 -20.42 32.18 9.20
C TRP A 236 -21.27 32.69 10.38
N ALA A 237 -22.25 31.91 10.84
CA ALA A 237 -23.07 32.29 12.01
C ALA A 237 -22.23 32.40 13.30
N ALA A 238 -21.13 31.64 13.40
CA ALA A 238 -20.17 31.70 14.50
C ALA A 238 -19.12 32.82 14.36
N GLU A 239 -19.15 33.59 13.27
CA GLU A 239 -18.14 34.60 12.91
C GLU A 239 -16.70 34.04 12.84
N ASN A 240 -16.56 32.76 12.49
CA ASN A 240 -15.26 32.08 12.41
C ASN A 240 -14.66 32.19 11.00
N GLU A 241 -13.90 33.26 10.75
CA GLU A 241 -13.30 33.55 9.43
C GLU A 241 -12.43 32.41 8.86
N PRO A 242 -11.49 31.80 9.62
CA PRO A 242 -10.71 30.67 9.10
C PRO A 242 -11.55 29.45 8.72
N GLY A 243 -12.61 29.16 9.49
CA GLY A 243 -13.52 28.05 9.23
C GLY A 243 -14.31 28.26 7.94
N ALA A 244 -14.87 29.44 7.75
CA ALA A 244 -15.59 29.82 6.53
C ALA A 244 -14.67 29.77 5.29
N GLN A 245 -13.41 30.20 5.41
CA GLN A 245 -12.45 30.14 4.31
C GLN A 245 -12.10 28.70 3.91
N ALA A 246 -11.91 27.80 4.88
CA ALA A 246 -11.67 26.37 4.60
C ALA A 246 -12.88 25.68 3.93
N ALA A 247 -14.10 26.06 4.33
CA ALA A 247 -15.32 25.58 3.69
C ALA A 247 -15.44 26.05 2.23
N LEU A 248 -15.06 27.31 1.92
CA LEU A 248 -15.01 27.81 0.55
C LEU A 248 -13.94 27.15 -0.32
N GLU A 249 -12.78 26.80 0.25
CA GLU A 249 -11.78 26.00 -0.46
C GLU A 249 -12.33 24.61 -0.81
N SER A 250 -12.99 23.97 0.16
CA SER A 250 -13.66 22.67 -0.06
C SER A 250 -14.78 22.76 -1.10
N TRP A 251 -15.49 23.90 -1.16
CA TRP A 251 -16.48 24.19 -2.20
C TRP A 251 -15.85 24.26 -3.61
N ARG A 252 -14.73 24.97 -3.77
CA ARG A 252 -14.04 25.11 -5.06
C ARG A 252 -13.58 23.76 -5.61
N ASP A 253 -13.11 22.87 -4.74
CA ASP A 253 -12.75 21.50 -5.12
C ASP A 253 -13.97 20.70 -5.62
N LEU A 254 -15.14 20.89 -4.99
CA LEU A 254 -16.40 20.28 -5.42
C LEU A 254 -16.89 20.86 -6.74
N GLU A 255 -16.78 22.18 -6.94
CA GLU A 255 -17.13 22.86 -8.19
C GLU A 255 -16.28 22.36 -9.36
N GLN A 256 -14.96 22.26 -9.16
CA GLN A 256 -14.05 21.72 -10.17
C GLN A 256 -14.37 20.26 -10.52
N ARG A 257 -14.73 19.43 -9.51
CA ARG A 257 -15.21 18.06 -9.75
C ARG A 257 -16.49 18.04 -10.58
N MET A 258 -17.48 18.87 -10.24
CA MET A 258 -18.75 18.95 -10.97
C MET A 258 -18.56 19.33 -12.44
N LEU A 259 -17.68 20.29 -12.71
CA LEU A 259 -17.30 20.68 -14.08
C LEU A 259 -16.64 19.54 -14.86
N SER A 260 -15.84 18.70 -14.21
CA SER A 260 -15.22 17.54 -14.85
C SER A 260 -16.23 16.50 -15.35
N TYR A 261 -17.43 16.46 -14.74
CA TYR A 261 -18.55 15.63 -15.16
C TYR A 261 -19.46 16.32 -16.19
N GLY A 262 -19.09 17.51 -16.68
CA GLY A 262 -19.91 18.32 -17.59
C GLY A 262 -21.21 18.83 -16.95
N SER A 263 -21.24 18.95 -15.63
CA SER A 263 -22.39 19.43 -14.85
C SER A 263 -22.07 20.77 -14.17
N GLU A 264 -23.11 21.51 -13.81
CA GLU A 264 -22.99 22.78 -13.08
C GLU A 264 -23.47 22.61 -11.64
N MET A 265 -22.96 23.47 -10.74
CA MET A 265 -23.43 23.50 -9.36
C MET A 265 -24.88 23.99 -9.27
N PRO A 266 -25.70 23.48 -8.32
CA PRO A 266 -27.02 24.01 -8.07
C PRO A 266 -26.98 25.51 -7.76
N GLY A 267 -27.77 26.31 -8.49
CA GLY A 267 -27.72 27.78 -8.41
C GLY A 267 -28.09 28.35 -7.04
N ASP A 268 -28.89 27.63 -6.25
CA ASP A 268 -29.21 27.99 -4.87
C ASP A 268 -27.98 27.92 -3.94
N LEU A 269 -27.07 26.97 -4.19
CA LEU A 269 -25.83 26.84 -3.42
C LEU A 269 -24.80 27.90 -3.84
N LEU A 270 -24.67 28.18 -5.14
CA LEU A 270 -23.79 29.22 -5.66
C LEU A 270 -24.13 30.60 -5.05
N ALA A 271 -25.42 30.94 -4.97
CA ALA A 271 -25.85 32.20 -4.37
C ALA A 271 -25.42 32.33 -2.90
N ARG A 272 -25.40 31.23 -2.13
CA ARG A 272 -24.95 31.24 -0.72
C ARG A 272 -23.44 31.40 -0.60
N VAL A 273 -22.68 30.82 -1.53
CA VAL A 273 -21.23 31.02 -1.62
C VAL A 273 -20.90 32.47 -1.93
N ASP A 274 -21.58 33.07 -2.90
CA ASP A 274 -21.38 34.47 -3.27
C ASP A 274 -21.60 35.41 -2.07
N GLU A 275 -22.64 35.15 -1.26
CA GLU A 275 -22.92 35.90 -0.04
C GLU A 275 -21.79 35.77 1.01
N ALA A 276 -21.29 34.55 1.23
CA ALA A 276 -20.21 34.29 2.18
C ALA A 276 -18.86 34.87 1.72
N GLU A 277 -18.55 34.81 0.42
CA GLU A 277 -17.37 35.46 -0.17
C GLU A 277 -17.44 36.99 -0.03
N ALA A 278 -18.63 37.58 -0.24
CA ALA A 278 -18.86 39.00 0.01
C ALA A 278 -18.64 39.38 1.48
N TRP A 279 -19.08 38.54 2.42
CA TRP A 279 -18.83 38.77 3.85
C TRP A 279 -17.34 38.69 4.22
N LEU A 280 -16.62 37.64 3.78
CA LEU A 280 -15.19 37.50 4.05
C LEU A 280 -14.36 38.63 3.44
N SER A 281 -14.70 39.05 2.20
CA SER A 281 -13.99 40.15 1.54
C SER A 281 -14.19 41.48 2.27
N ALA A 282 -15.39 41.75 2.79
CA ALA A 282 -15.64 42.92 3.64
C ALA A 282 -14.79 42.87 4.93
N ARG A 283 -14.66 41.69 5.56
CA ARG A 283 -13.88 41.52 6.79
C ARG A 283 -12.38 41.63 6.59
N GLN A 284 -11.86 41.08 5.50
CA GLN A 284 -10.46 41.26 5.11
C GLN A 284 -10.15 42.74 4.83
N SER A 285 -11.08 43.47 4.20
CA SER A 285 -10.97 44.91 3.99
C SER A 285 -10.94 45.69 5.32
N ASP A 286 -11.82 45.35 6.27
CA ASP A 286 -11.84 45.97 7.61
C ASP A 286 -10.56 45.67 8.39
N ALA A 287 -10.08 44.43 8.38
CA ALA A 287 -8.85 44.02 9.04
C ALA A 287 -7.61 44.68 8.43
N ALA A 288 -7.57 44.84 7.10
CA ALA A 288 -6.52 45.58 6.41
C ALA A 288 -6.54 47.06 6.79
N ALA A 289 -7.72 47.69 6.84
CA ALA A 289 -7.86 49.08 7.27
C ALA A 289 -7.46 49.27 8.75
N HIS A 290 -7.75 48.29 9.62
CA HIS A 290 -7.34 48.33 11.02
C HIS A 290 -5.82 48.17 11.18
N ARG A 291 -5.18 47.23 10.47
CA ARG A 291 -3.72 47.06 10.48
C ARG A 291 -3.01 48.31 9.95
N GLU A 292 -3.51 48.88 8.85
CA GLU A 292 -2.96 50.14 8.32
C GLU A 292 -3.07 51.28 9.34
N ASN A 293 -4.15 51.33 10.11
CA ASN A 293 -4.28 52.29 11.20
C ASN A 293 -3.25 52.05 12.32
N VAL A 294 -3.14 50.81 12.81
CA VAL A 294 -2.16 50.43 13.85
C VAL A 294 -0.74 50.77 13.42
N ASP A 295 -0.35 50.45 12.19
CA ASP A 295 0.99 50.73 11.67
C ASP A 295 1.29 52.24 11.58
N ARG A 296 0.33 53.03 11.11
CA ARG A 296 0.47 54.50 11.01
C ARG A 296 0.48 55.17 12.39
N VAL A 297 -0.30 54.69 13.34
CA VAL A 297 -0.30 55.17 14.73
C VAL A 297 1.00 54.77 15.45
N ALA A 298 1.48 53.54 15.29
CA ALA A 298 2.76 53.09 15.84
C ALA A 298 3.95 53.86 15.24
N ALA A 299 3.90 54.21 13.96
CA ALA A 299 4.91 55.06 13.32
C ALA A 299 4.91 56.49 13.92
N LEU A 300 3.74 57.06 14.19
CA LEU A 300 3.63 58.34 14.89
C LEU A 300 4.17 58.24 16.32
N GLU A 301 3.82 57.19 17.07
CA GLU A 301 4.26 56.98 18.45
C GLU A 301 5.78 56.89 18.57
N ARG A 302 6.44 56.14 17.67
CA ARG A 302 7.90 56.08 17.62
C ARG A 302 8.52 57.45 17.40
N LEU A 303 7.96 58.26 16.50
CA LEU A 303 8.47 59.60 16.20
C LEU A 303 8.21 60.63 17.31
N VAL A 304 7.13 60.47 18.08
CA VAL A 304 6.88 61.31 19.26
C VAL A 304 7.95 61.06 20.34
N HIS A 305 8.48 59.84 20.45
CA HIS A 305 9.51 59.48 21.43
C HIS A 305 10.95 59.61 20.93
N ASP A 306 11.16 59.87 19.63
CA ASP A 306 12.48 60.08 19.04
C ASP A 306 12.94 61.54 19.22
N ASP A 307 14.08 61.74 19.86
CA ASP A 307 14.67 63.07 20.13
C ASP A 307 15.38 63.67 18.91
N SER A 308 15.62 62.88 17.87
CA SER A 308 16.24 63.30 16.60
C SER A 308 15.21 63.73 15.54
N VAL A 309 13.91 63.66 15.86
CA VAL A 309 12.83 63.93 14.91
C VAL A 309 12.80 65.39 14.45
N THR A 310 12.54 65.61 13.15
CA THR A 310 12.35 66.95 12.60
C THR A 310 10.89 67.39 12.66
N LEU A 311 10.64 68.69 12.85
CA LEU A 311 9.30 69.29 12.86
C LEU A 311 8.45 68.93 11.62
N VAL A 312 9.09 68.88 10.44
CA VAL A 312 8.43 68.51 9.18
C VAL A 312 8.08 67.03 9.17
N GLY A 313 8.98 66.16 9.64
CA GLY A 313 8.76 64.71 9.75
C GLY A 313 7.61 64.36 10.69
N LEU A 314 7.54 65.00 11.86
CA LEU A 314 6.49 64.78 12.86
C LEU A 314 5.11 65.27 12.37
N ARG A 315 5.04 66.42 11.67
CA ARG A 315 3.77 66.93 11.09
C ARG A 315 3.24 66.09 9.93
N LYS A 316 4.14 65.51 9.13
CA LYS A 316 3.76 64.65 7.99
C LYS A 316 3.16 63.34 8.49
N THR A 317 3.79 62.74 9.51
CA THR A 317 3.34 61.46 10.09
C THR A 317 2.08 61.62 10.93
N LEU A 318 1.92 62.71 11.68
CA LEU A 318 0.67 63.03 12.36
C LEU A 318 -0.51 63.11 11.38
N ARG A 319 -0.39 63.91 10.30
CA ARG A 319 -1.43 64.01 9.26
C ARG A 319 -1.72 62.68 8.55
N SER A 320 -0.69 61.86 8.33
CA SER A 320 -0.85 60.55 7.71
C SER A 320 -1.60 59.56 8.61
N ALA A 321 -1.42 59.65 9.93
CA ALA A 321 -2.12 58.82 10.90
C ALA A 321 -3.57 59.31 11.14
N GLU A 322 -3.83 60.61 11.03
CA GLU A 322 -5.18 61.20 11.15
C GLU A 322 -6.10 60.88 9.96
N GLN A 323 -5.53 60.54 8.80
CA GLN A 323 -6.29 60.15 7.60
C GLN A 323 -6.82 58.71 7.63
N THR A 324 -6.56 57.96 8.71
CA THR A 324 -7.03 56.57 8.87
C THR A 324 -8.47 56.53 9.40
N VAL A 325 -9.17 55.42 9.18
CA VAL A 325 -10.62 55.28 9.48
C VAL A 325 -10.93 55.48 10.98
N ALA A 326 -10.07 55.04 11.90
CA ALA A 326 -10.29 55.24 13.34
C ALA A 326 -9.53 56.45 13.94
N GLY A 327 -8.72 57.15 13.14
CA GLY A 327 -7.95 58.32 13.57
C GLY A 327 -6.85 58.02 14.59
N VAL A 328 -6.25 59.08 15.13
CA VAL A 328 -5.17 59.01 16.14
C VAL A 328 -5.76 59.12 17.55
N PRO A 329 -5.32 58.30 18.53
CA PRO A 329 -5.70 58.44 19.93
C PRO A 329 -5.39 59.85 20.47
N ASP A 330 -6.33 60.45 21.20
CA ASP A 330 -6.24 61.85 21.62
C ASP A 330 -5.01 62.16 22.49
N ASP A 331 -4.57 61.21 23.33
CA ASP A 331 -3.38 61.35 24.15
C ASP A 331 -2.08 61.40 23.32
N LEU A 332 -2.05 60.63 22.23
CA LEU A 332 -0.92 60.59 21.32
C LEU A 332 -0.89 61.83 20.43
N ARG A 333 -2.05 62.29 19.97
CA ARG A 333 -2.21 63.59 19.30
C ARG A 333 -1.71 64.73 20.18
N ALA A 334 -2.18 64.80 21.43
CA ALA A 334 -1.78 65.83 22.39
C ALA A 334 -0.27 65.78 22.71
N SER A 335 0.34 64.59 22.69
CA SER A 335 1.79 64.43 22.90
C SER A 335 2.60 64.87 21.68
N ALA A 336 2.14 64.56 20.46
CA ALA A 336 2.73 65.03 19.21
C ALA A 336 2.63 66.56 19.09
N GLU A 337 1.47 67.15 19.40
CA GLU A 337 1.24 68.59 19.39
C GLU A 337 2.12 69.33 20.41
N ARG A 338 2.25 68.81 21.64
CA ARG A 338 3.17 69.35 22.65
C ARG A 338 4.62 69.36 22.18
N LYS A 339 5.07 68.30 21.48
CA LYS A 339 6.42 68.23 20.93
C LYS A 339 6.61 69.20 19.76
N ILE A 340 5.62 69.35 18.88
CA ILE A 340 5.57 70.38 17.82
C ILE A 340 5.73 71.78 18.41
N ASP A 341 4.97 72.12 19.47
CA ASP A 341 5.06 73.41 20.16
C ASP A 341 6.43 73.67 20.79
N SER A 342 7.09 72.62 21.30
CA SER A 342 8.42 72.73 21.88
C SER A 342 9.48 73.09 20.82
N PHE A 343 9.37 72.52 19.61
CA PHE A 343 10.23 72.87 18.48
C PHE A 343 10.01 74.32 18.04
N GLU A 344 8.76 74.81 18.03
CA GLU A 344 8.47 76.20 17.65
C GLU A 344 9.00 77.22 18.66
N ARG A 345 8.95 76.89 19.97
CA ARG A 345 9.53 77.73 21.03
C ARG A 345 11.06 77.79 20.97
N ALA A 346 11.72 76.67 20.70
CA ALA A 346 13.19 76.61 20.57
C ALA A 346 13.71 77.46 19.39
N VAL A 347 12.96 77.52 18.28
CA VAL A 347 13.27 78.38 17.13
C VAL A 347 13.09 79.87 17.45
N ARG A 348 12.08 80.24 18.26
CA ARG A 348 11.88 81.63 18.71
C ARG A 348 12.97 82.13 19.67
N MET A 349 13.43 81.28 20.60
CA MET A 349 14.49 81.66 21.56
C MET A 349 15.87 81.86 20.90
N LYS A 350 16.22 81.06 19.88
CA LYS A 350 17.47 81.24 19.13
C LYS A 350 17.53 82.56 18.34
N ARG A 351 16.39 83.19 18.04
CA ARG A 351 16.34 84.52 17.38
C ARG A 351 16.54 85.71 18.34
N LEU A 352 16.30 85.53 19.64
CA LEU A 352 16.45 86.59 20.65
C LEU A 352 17.87 86.71 21.23
N ALA A 353 18.63 85.61 21.29
CA ALA A 353 20.00 85.61 21.85
C ALA A 353 21.03 86.33 20.97
N LEU A 354 20.77 86.50 19.67
CA LEU A 354 21.73 87.06 18.71
C LEU A 354 21.79 88.61 18.73
N ILE A 355 20.85 89.28 19.41
CA ILE A 355 20.75 90.75 19.45
C ILE A 355 21.46 91.36 20.70
N ALA A 356 21.70 90.57 21.76
CA ALA A 356 22.25 91.08 23.02
C ALA A 356 23.80 91.15 23.10
N ALA A 357 24.52 90.51 22.18
CA ALA A 357 25.99 90.38 22.28
C ALA A 357 26.79 91.61 21.77
N VAL A 358 26.15 92.59 21.11
CA VAL A 358 26.86 93.70 20.44
C VAL A 358 27.05 94.95 21.33
N VAL A 359 26.36 95.06 22.47
CA VAL A 359 26.33 96.31 23.26
C VAL A 359 27.34 96.37 24.43
N LEU A 360 27.93 95.24 24.84
CA LEU A 360 28.73 95.18 26.08
C LEU A 360 30.24 95.45 25.93
N VAL A 361 30.75 95.59 24.71
CA VAL A 361 32.20 95.76 24.43
C VAL A 361 32.64 97.24 24.41
N LEU A 362 31.71 98.22 24.51
CA LEU A 362 32.01 99.62 24.20
C LEU A 362 32.20 100.60 25.40
N VAL A 363 32.17 100.17 26.68
CA VAL A 363 32.05 101.14 27.81
C VAL A 363 33.14 101.08 28.92
N ALA A 364 34.06 100.10 28.97
CA ALA A 364 34.84 99.86 30.21
C ALA A 364 36.37 100.10 30.17
N GLY A 365 36.89 101.18 29.58
CA GLY A 365 38.36 101.32 29.51
C GLY A 365 38.97 102.69 29.31
N SER A 366 38.65 103.69 30.14
CA SER A 366 39.53 104.86 30.31
C SER A 366 39.27 105.61 31.63
N VAL A 367 40.35 106.11 32.23
CA VAL A 367 40.43 107.09 33.36
C VAL A 367 40.63 106.51 34.77
N ALA A 368 41.90 106.38 35.20
CA ALA A 368 42.34 106.62 36.59
C ALA A 368 43.87 106.64 36.69
N THR A 369 44.47 107.76 36.28
CA THR A 369 45.90 108.08 36.47
C THR A 369 45.95 109.50 37.04
N VAL A 370 46.92 109.82 37.91
CA VAL A 370 47.31 111.19 38.37
C VAL A 370 46.86 111.67 39.78
N TYR A 371 46.95 110.83 40.82
CA TYR A 371 47.03 111.32 42.21
C TYR A 371 47.83 110.26 42.98
N VAL A 372 49.12 110.37 43.25
CA VAL A 372 49.70 111.23 44.27
C VAL A 372 51.22 111.06 44.17
N LEU A 373 51.95 112.15 43.91
CA LEU A 373 53.38 112.26 44.16
C LEU A 373 53.62 113.59 44.85
N ARG A 374 54.21 113.59 46.06
CA ARG A 374 55.29 114.50 46.53
C ARG A 374 55.48 114.45 48.05
N GLN A 375 56.58 113.87 48.54
CA GLN A 375 57.61 114.59 49.32
C GLN A 375 58.80 113.70 49.74
N SER A 376 59.97 114.34 49.79
CA SER A 376 61.29 113.89 50.28
C SER A 376 62.14 113.05 49.32
N GLU A 377 63.21 113.68 48.81
CA GLU A 377 63.95 113.34 47.57
C GLU A 377 65.41 112.94 47.82
N ALA A 378 65.80 112.60 49.05
CA ALA A 378 67.17 112.15 49.36
C ALA A 378 67.30 110.71 49.89
N LEU A 379 66.17 110.02 50.18
CA LEU A 379 66.12 108.58 50.50
C LEU A 379 65.57 107.72 49.34
N LYS A 380 64.88 108.33 48.36
CA LYS A 380 64.18 107.63 47.26
C LYS A 380 65.07 106.86 46.30
N ARG A 381 66.31 107.29 46.03
CA ARG A 381 67.13 106.60 45.01
C ARG A 381 67.52 105.18 45.38
N VAL A 382 67.75 104.89 46.67
CA VAL A 382 68.06 103.52 47.13
C VAL A 382 66.78 102.67 47.21
N ASP A 383 65.65 103.29 47.57
CA ASP A 383 64.33 102.66 47.64
C ASP A 383 63.79 102.31 46.25
N ASP A 384 63.89 103.22 45.29
CA ASP A 384 63.39 103.05 43.92
C ASP A 384 64.14 101.91 43.21
N ILE A 385 65.46 101.79 43.43
CA ILE A 385 66.27 100.70 42.86
C ILE A 385 65.92 99.36 43.54
N ALA A 386 65.79 99.31 44.86
CA ALA A 386 65.40 98.08 45.56
C ALA A 386 63.96 97.64 45.24
N ALA A 387 63.03 98.59 45.11
CA ALA A 387 61.64 98.35 44.72
C ALA A 387 61.53 97.92 43.25
N ALA A 388 62.35 98.46 42.34
CA ALA A 388 62.39 98.03 40.94
C ALA A 388 62.89 96.58 40.80
N ILE A 389 63.97 96.22 41.50
CA ILE A 389 64.47 94.83 41.53
C ILE A 389 63.40 93.91 42.12
N THR A 390 62.79 94.29 43.24
CA THR A 390 61.73 93.50 43.89
C THR A 390 60.48 93.37 43.02
N SER A 391 60.07 94.44 42.33
CA SER A 391 58.95 94.44 41.40
C SER A 391 59.24 93.58 40.17
N ASN A 392 60.47 93.54 39.68
CA ASN A 392 60.86 92.67 38.57
C ASN A 392 60.93 91.20 39.01
N VAL A 393 61.35 90.92 40.25
CA VAL A 393 61.24 89.59 40.86
C VAL A 393 59.78 89.14 40.98
N ASP A 394 58.92 90.00 41.52
CA ASP A 394 57.49 89.70 41.72
C ASP A 394 56.73 89.61 40.39
N ALA A 395 57.19 90.32 39.35
CA ALA A 395 56.66 90.22 37.99
C ALA A 395 57.27 89.06 37.17
N GLY A 396 58.12 88.22 37.76
CA GLY A 396 58.76 87.07 37.09
C GLY A 396 59.83 87.44 36.05
N ARG A 397 60.19 88.72 35.94
CA ARG A 397 61.19 89.24 34.99
C ARG A 397 62.58 89.20 35.63
N LEU A 398 63.04 87.99 35.92
CA LEU A 398 64.28 87.75 36.68
C LEU A 398 65.55 88.24 35.97
N VAL A 399 65.55 88.23 34.64
CA VAL A 399 66.67 88.74 33.81
C VAL A 399 66.79 90.26 33.93
N GLU A 400 65.65 90.96 33.99
CA GLU A 400 65.61 92.42 34.18
C GLU A 400 65.96 92.80 35.62
N ALA A 401 65.53 92.00 36.60
CA ALA A 401 65.93 92.14 38.00
C ALA A 401 67.45 91.92 38.20
N ASP A 402 68.07 91.00 37.44
CA ASP A 402 69.53 90.80 37.42
C ASP A 402 70.28 92.00 36.86
N GLN A 403 69.83 92.49 35.70
CA GLN A 403 70.46 93.65 35.06
C GLN A 403 70.40 94.87 35.99
N GLN A 404 69.27 95.09 36.65
CA GLN A 404 69.10 96.20 37.59
C GLN A 404 69.92 96.02 38.88
N LEU A 405 70.03 94.81 39.41
CA LEU A 405 70.89 94.50 40.55
C LEU A 405 72.37 94.72 40.21
N ALA A 406 72.82 94.26 39.03
CA ALA A 406 74.19 94.44 38.56
C ALA A 406 74.55 95.92 38.29
N GLU A 407 73.58 96.73 37.84
CA GLU A 407 73.77 98.17 37.64
C GLU A 407 73.82 98.92 38.99
N ALA A 408 72.99 98.53 39.95
CA ALA A 408 72.94 99.10 41.30
C ALA A 408 74.23 98.86 42.12
N GLU A 409 74.91 97.73 41.89
CA GLU A 409 76.14 97.35 42.61
C GLU A 409 77.39 98.11 42.15
N LYS A 410 77.33 98.83 41.01
CA LYS A 410 78.43 99.67 40.51
C LYS A 410 78.60 100.98 41.31
N GLU A 411 77.60 101.38 42.09
CA GLU A 411 77.65 102.57 42.95
C GLU A 411 77.98 102.19 44.42
N PRO A 412 79.14 102.64 44.98
CA PRO A 412 79.57 102.23 46.33
C PRO A 412 78.62 102.64 47.46
N ALA A 413 77.85 103.73 47.28
CA ALA A 413 76.88 104.21 48.25
C ALA A 413 75.58 103.37 48.27
N VAL A 414 75.32 102.57 47.23
CA VAL A 414 74.11 101.75 47.06
C VAL A 414 74.40 100.28 47.40
N ALA A 415 75.59 99.78 47.05
CA ALA A 415 76.02 98.41 47.30
C ALA A 415 76.05 97.99 48.79
N GLY A 416 76.24 98.95 49.71
CA GLY A 416 76.21 98.73 51.16
C GLY A 416 74.81 98.82 51.81
N SER A 417 73.75 99.07 51.03
CA SER A 417 72.40 99.26 51.57
C SER A 417 71.73 97.95 51.97
N PRO A 418 71.11 97.85 53.16
CA PRO A 418 70.36 96.67 53.59
C PRO A 418 69.15 96.34 52.68
N MET A 419 68.61 97.33 51.95
CA MET A 419 67.46 97.11 51.05
C MET A 419 67.84 96.39 49.75
N ILE A 420 69.03 96.65 49.22
CA ILE A 420 69.58 95.95 48.05
C ILE A 420 69.95 94.50 48.42
N ALA A 421 70.45 94.27 49.64
CA ALA A 421 70.71 92.91 50.14
C ALA A 421 69.41 92.08 50.28
N ALA A 422 68.31 92.69 50.74
CA ALA A 422 67.00 92.05 50.80
C ALA A 422 66.45 91.72 49.40
N ALA A 423 66.58 92.64 48.43
CA ALA A 423 66.18 92.41 47.05
C ALA A 423 66.99 91.28 46.39
N ARG A 424 68.31 91.20 46.64
CA ARG A 424 69.18 90.10 46.18
C ARG A 424 68.75 88.75 46.76
N SER A 425 68.43 88.71 48.06
CA SER A 425 67.92 87.50 48.72
C SER A 425 66.58 87.04 48.13
N LYS A 426 65.68 87.96 47.80
CA LYS A 426 64.39 87.65 47.19
C LYS A 426 64.53 87.15 45.74
N LEU A 427 65.45 87.73 44.96
CA LEU A 427 65.78 87.27 43.60
C LEU A 427 66.39 85.85 43.60
N THR A 428 67.28 85.55 44.54
CA THR A 428 67.85 84.19 44.70
C THR A 428 66.82 83.17 45.18
N ALA A 429 65.93 83.54 46.10
CA ALA A 429 64.82 82.68 46.52
C ALA A 429 63.83 82.39 45.38
N ALA A 430 63.52 83.39 44.55
CA ALA A 430 62.65 83.22 43.37
C ALA A 430 63.25 82.24 42.34
N ARG A 431 64.58 82.29 42.12
CA ARG A 431 65.28 81.32 41.27
C ARG A 431 65.22 79.90 41.82
N ALA A 432 65.49 79.73 43.11
CA ALA A 432 65.44 78.42 43.74
C ALA A 432 64.03 77.80 43.62
N ALA A 433 62.97 78.61 43.79
CA ALA A 433 61.59 78.16 43.65
C ALA A 433 61.22 77.77 42.21
N ILE A 434 61.73 78.45 41.19
CA ILE A 434 61.49 78.09 39.78
C ILE A 434 62.26 76.82 39.40
N ALA A 435 63.52 76.69 39.83
CA ALA A 435 64.31 75.49 39.61
C ALA A 435 63.67 74.25 40.28
N GLU A 436 63.17 74.39 41.51
CA GLU A 436 62.50 73.30 42.25
C GLU A 436 61.20 72.87 41.56
N ARG A 437 60.40 73.81 41.05
CA ARG A 437 59.15 73.49 40.33
C ARG A 437 59.42 72.80 38.99
N HIS A 438 60.41 73.27 38.22
CA HIS A 438 60.79 72.62 36.97
C HIS A 438 61.30 71.20 37.22
N GLN A 439 62.13 71.00 38.26
CA GLN A 439 62.58 69.66 38.68
C GLN A 439 61.41 68.74 39.05
N LYS A 440 60.40 69.25 39.78
CA LYS A 440 59.18 68.49 40.12
C LYS A 440 58.35 68.15 38.88
N PHE A 441 58.17 69.09 37.94
CA PHE A 441 57.49 68.83 36.67
C PHE A 441 58.19 67.72 35.89
N THR A 442 59.51 67.78 35.74
CA THR A 442 60.28 66.75 35.02
C THR A 442 60.21 65.38 35.70
N SER A 443 60.27 65.32 37.03
CA SER A 443 60.12 64.06 37.78
C SER A 443 58.74 63.44 37.57
N LEU A 444 57.67 64.24 37.68
CA LEU A 444 56.30 63.76 37.50
C LEU A 444 56.02 63.30 36.07
N MET A 445 56.55 64.00 35.06
CA MET A 445 56.48 63.57 33.66
C MET A 445 57.25 62.26 33.41
N ALA A 446 58.38 62.04 34.08
CA ALA A 446 59.14 60.79 33.98
C ALA A 446 58.43 59.62 34.70
N GLU A 447 57.85 59.88 35.87
CA GLU A 447 57.08 58.90 36.66
C GLU A 447 55.78 58.47 35.99
N ALA A 448 55.17 59.36 35.18
CA ALA A 448 54.02 59.03 34.36
C ALA A 448 54.30 57.93 33.33
N GLY A 449 55.56 57.77 32.91
CA GLY A 449 56.00 56.77 31.95
C GLY A 449 55.55 57.07 30.51
N ALA A 450 55.76 56.11 29.62
CA ALA A 450 55.36 56.24 28.23
C ALA A 450 53.82 56.19 28.08
N PRO A 451 53.20 57.11 27.31
CA PRO A 451 51.73 57.22 27.23
C PRO A 451 51.06 55.98 26.62
N ASP A 452 51.79 55.23 25.79
CA ASP A 452 51.36 54.01 25.12
C ASP A 452 51.63 52.73 25.92
N SER A 453 52.16 52.83 27.15
CA SER A 453 52.40 51.70 28.03
C SER A 453 51.14 51.29 28.81
N VAL A 454 51.07 50.02 29.24
CA VAL A 454 50.03 49.52 30.18
C VAL A 454 50.31 50.01 31.61
N SER A 455 51.56 50.35 31.91
CA SER A 455 52.00 50.89 33.21
C SER A 455 51.98 52.42 33.29
N ALA A 456 51.42 53.10 32.28
CA ALA A 456 51.27 54.55 32.27
C ALA A 456 50.46 55.01 33.49
N LYS A 457 50.90 56.08 34.16
CA LYS A 457 50.27 56.61 35.37
C LYS A 457 49.65 57.99 35.06
N PRO A 458 48.43 58.04 34.50
CA PRO A 458 47.78 59.31 34.12
C PRO A 458 47.61 60.26 35.30
N ASP A 459 47.44 59.73 36.51
CA ASP A 459 47.36 60.54 37.74
C ASP A 459 48.62 61.41 37.96
N ARG A 460 49.80 60.93 37.55
CA ARG A 460 51.07 61.68 37.64
C ARG A 460 51.14 62.83 36.64
N ILE A 461 50.43 62.73 35.52
CA ILE A 461 50.29 63.82 34.55
C ILE A 461 49.33 64.88 35.06
N GLU A 462 48.26 64.50 35.75
CA GLU A 462 47.38 65.46 36.44
C GLU A 462 48.13 66.20 37.56
N GLU A 463 49.00 65.51 38.31
CA GLU A 463 49.92 66.16 39.26
C GLU A 463 50.93 67.09 38.54
N ALA A 464 51.51 66.67 37.42
CA ALA A 464 52.46 67.46 36.63
C ALA A 464 51.85 68.77 36.10
N LYS A 465 50.56 68.77 35.72
CA LYS A 465 49.84 69.97 35.25
C LYS A 465 49.91 71.14 36.24
N GLN A 466 49.98 70.87 37.54
CA GLN A 466 50.02 71.91 38.58
C GLN A 466 51.34 72.69 38.61
N PHE A 467 52.38 72.19 37.93
CA PHE A 467 53.73 72.76 37.91
C PHE A 467 54.11 73.38 36.55
N VAL A 468 53.22 73.34 35.55
CA VAL A 468 53.43 73.90 34.20
C VAL A 468 53.51 75.42 34.23
N GLN A 469 54.53 76.01 33.61
CA GLN A 469 54.69 77.46 33.49
C GLN A 469 54.88 77.96 32.05
N GLY A 470 55.31 77.10 31.12
CA GLY A 470 55.56 77.45 29.72
C GLY A 470 54.65 76.76 28.71
N GLU A 471 54.50 77.35 27.53
CA GLU A 471 53.76 76.76 26.40
C GLU A 471 54.34 75.39 25.97
N GLU A 472 55.66 75.21 26.09
CA GLU A 472 56.33 73.94 25.79
C GLU A 472 55.94 72.83 26.76
N GLU A 473 55.93 73.11 28.07
CA GLU A 473 55.52 72.17 29.12
C GLU A 473 54.02 71.81 28.99
N GLN A 474 53.19 72.80 28.64
CA GLN A 474 51.76 72.60 28.37
C GLN A 474 51.53 71.72 27.12
N ALA A 475 52.33 71.91 26.06
CA ALA A 475 52.29 71.08 24.86
C ALA A 475 52.72 69.63 25.16
N MET A 476 53.72 69.42 26.03
CA MET A 476 54.16 68.09 26.44
C MET A 476 53.06 67.32 27.18
N VAL A 477 52.39 67.93 28.15
CA VAL A 477 51.25 67.32 28.86
C VAL A 477 50.10 67.02 27.89
N ALA A 478 49.73 67.96 27.02
CA ALA A 478 48.65 67.79 26.06
C ALA A 478 48.94 66.70 25.00
N SER A 479 50.21 66.55 24.61
CA SER A 479 50.68 65.48 23.71
C SER A 479 50.61 64.11 24.37
N TRP A 480 51.03 64.02 25.64
CA TRP A 480 50.97 62.78 26.42
C TRP A 480 49.52 62.31 26.60
N ILE A 481 48.60 63.21 26.99
CA ILE A 481 47.18 62.88 27.19
C ILE A 481 46.53 62.37 25.91
N ARG A 482 46.77 63.03 24.77
CA ARG A 482 46.26 62.58 23.46
C ARG A 482 46.81 61.19 23.10
N SER A 483 48.11 60.99 23.29
CA SER A 483 48.75 59.71 22.96
C SER A 483 48.24 58.57 23.85
N HIS A 484 48.03 58.84 25.14
CA HIS A 484 47.48 57.86 26.07
C HIS A 484 46.03 57.50 25.73
N SER A 485 45.18 58.49 25.46
CA SER A 485 43.78 58.28 25.03
C SER A 485 43.70 57.43 23.76
N ASN A 486 44.52 57.74 22.76
CA ASN A 486 44.57 56.97 21.51
C ASN A 486 45.03 55.52 21.75
N ALA A 487 46.03 55.31 22.63
CA ALA A 487 46.51 53.98 22.97
C ALA A 487 45.46 53.16 23.73
N THR A 488 44.72 53.77 24.68
CA THR A 488 43.63 53.11 25.40
C THR A 488 42.47 52.75 24.48
N ASP A 489 42.08 53.64 23.57
CA ASP A 489 41.02 53.39 22.60
C ASP A 489 41.41 52.27 21.62
N THR A 490 42.67 52.26 21.17
CA THR A 490 43.19 51.21 20.28
C THR A 490 43.11 49.83 20.96
N ARG A 491 43.59 49.71 22.22
CA ARG A 491 43.50 48.45 22.97
C ARG A 491 42.05 48.02 23.24
N ARG A 492 41.16 48.98 23.52
CA ARG A 492 39.73 48.73 23.70
C ARG A 492 39.10 48.16 22.43
N ILE A 493 39.40 48.75 21.27
CA ILE A 493 38.94 48.28 19.96
C ILE A 493 39.51 46.89 19.63
N GLU A 494 40.79 46.65 19.92
CA GLU A 494 41.42 45.34 19.71
C GLU A 494 40.78 44.24 20.57
N ARG A 495 40.56 44.49 21.87
CA ARG A 495 39.84 43.55 22.75
C ARG A 495 38.43 43.27 22.26
N MET A 496 37.70 44.30 21.84
CA MET A 496 36.36 44.14 21.26
C MET A 496 36.40 43.28 19.99
N ARG A 497 37.34 43.56 19.06
CA ARG A 497 37.51 42.77 17.83
C ARG A 497 37.86 41.31 18.11
N GLU A 498 38.73 41.06 19.09
CA GLU A 498 39.07 39.70 19.51
C GLU A 498 37.84 38.96 20.06
N GLY A 499 37.07 39.61 20.94
CA GLY A 499 35.83 39.07 21.48
C GLY A 499 34.81 38.72 20.38
N ILE A 500 34.61 39.62 19.41
CA ILE A 500 33.75 39.38 18.23
C ILE A 500 34.27 38.19 17.42
N ALA A 501 35.58 38.12 17.16
CA ALA A 501 36.17 37.05 16.36
C ALA A 501 35.99 35.67 17.02
N ARG A 502 36.19 35.56 18.35
CA ARG A 502 35.97 34.31 19.11
C ARG A 502 34.49 33.91 19.15
N ALA A 503 33.59 34.86 19.37
CA ALA A 503 32.15 34.59 19.32
C ALA A 503 31.74 34.07 17.93
N LYS A 504 32.18 34.73 16.85
CA LYS A 504 31.90 34.30 15.47
C LYS A 504 32.49 32.94 15.13
N ALA A 505 33.70 32.63 15.61
CA ALA A 505 34.31 31.32 15.41
C ALA A 505 33.45 30.20 16.02
N THR A 506 33.02 30.38 17.27
CA THR A 506 32.15 29.41 17.97
C THR A 506 30.79 29.30 17.28
N THR A 507 30.17 30.41 16.90
CA THR A 507 28.90 30.41 16.15
C THR A 507 29.05 29.68 14.81
N LYS A 508 30.17 29.86 14.11
CA LYS A 508 30.45 29.15 12.85
C LYS A 508 30.53 27.64 13.07
N GLU A 509 31.19 27.17 14.13
CA GLU A 509 31.22 25.74 14.48
C GLU A 509 29.81 25.19 14.76
N ILE A 510 29.00 25.92 15.53
CA ILE A 510 27.61 25.54 15.84
C ILE A 510 26.77 25.43 14.55
N THR A 511 26.89 26.41 13.65
CA THR A 511 26.11 26.43 12.39
C THR A 511 26.58 25.38 11.37
N ALA A 512 27.87 25.06 11.33
CA ALA A 512 28.44 24.06 10.42
C ALA A 512 28.13 22.62 10.86
N ALA A 513 27.76 22.40 12.11
CA ALA A 513 27.45 21.08 12.62
C ALA A 513 26.16 20.52 12.02
N GLN A 514 26.20 19.22 11.69
CA GLN A 514 25.05 18.42 11.28
C GLN A 514 24.77 17.40 12.37
N PRO A 515 23.98 17.77 13.39
CA PRO A 515 23.71 16.86 14.49
C PRO A 515 22.90 15.63 14.05
N THR A 516 23.21 14.50 14.68
CA THR A 516 22.46 13.24 14.59
C THR A 516 21.71 13.00 15.90
N GLY A 517 20.87 11.96 15.97
CA GLY A 517 20.15 11.59 17.20
C GLY A 517 21.03 10.99 18.31
N ASP A 518 22.36 11.02 18.21
CA ASP A 518 23.26 10.40 19.19
C ASP A 518 23.29 11.19 20.53
N ALA A 519 23.42 10.46 21.64
CA ALA A 519 23.62 11.01 22.98
C ALA A 519 24.94 11.79 23.10
N SER A 520 25.95 11.47 22.28
CA SER A 520 27.26 12.14 22.27
C SER A 520 27.19 13.65 22.02
N TRP A 521 26.14 14.14 21.35
CA TRP A 521 25.92 15.56 21.06
C TRP A 521 25.68 16.42 22.32
N ASP A 522 25.18 15.83 23.41
CA ASP A 522 24.92 16.58 24.65
C ASP A 522 26.22 17.16 25.24
N GLY A 523 27.32 16.40 25.13
CA GLY A 523 28.65 16.86 25.52
C GLY A 523 29.14 18.02 24.64
N THR A 524 28.96 17.92 23.32
CA THR A 524 29.34 18.97 22.36
C THR A 524 28.53 20.26 22.59
N PHE A 525 27.23 20.15 22.82
CA PHE A 525 26.40 21.32 23.12
C PHE A 525 26.81 22.02 24.42
N THR A 526 27.15 21.24 25.44
CA THR A 526 27.66 21.78 26.72
C THR A 526 29.00 22.50 26.53
N ALA A 527 29.88 21.97 25.68
CA ALA A 527 31.16 22.59 25.36
C ALA A 527 30.99 23.93 24.63
N TRP A 528 30.11 24.02 23.62
CA TRP A 528 29.82 25.28 22.93
C TRP A 528 29.14 26.32 23.82
N GLU A 529 28.22 25.89 24.69
CA GLU A 529 27.58 26.77 25.65
C GLU A 529 28.61 27.35 26.63
N SER A 530 29.56 26.53 27.09
CA SER A 530 30.67 26.97 27.94
C SER A 530 31.60 27.94 27.21
N ALA A 531 31.96 27.66 25.95
CA ALA A 531 32.80 28.55 25.14
C ALA A 531 32.17 29.93 24.93
N LEU A 532 30.86 29.98 24.61
CA LEU A 532 30.12 31.25 24.51
C LEU A 532 30.02 31.98 25.85
N ALA A 533 29.84 31.25 26.96
CA ALA A 533 29.82 31.84 28.29
C ALA A 533 31.19 32.43 28.70
N ASP A 534 32.29 31.78 28.31
CA ASP A 534 33.64 32.29 28.57
C ASP A 534 33.94 33.56 27.76
N VAL A 535 33.50 33.64 26.49
CA VAL A 535 33.60 34.88 25.69
C VAL A 535 32.79 36.00 26.35
N GLN A 536 31.56 35.74 26.79
CA GLN A 536 30.75 36.72 27.52
C GLN A 536 31.41 37.18 28.82
N ARG A 537 32.08 36.27 29.56
CA ARG A 537 32.77 36.61 30.81
C ARG A 537 33.99 37.50 30.57
N GLN A 538 34.76 37.24 29.50
CA GLN A 538 36.01 37.96 29.20
C GLN A 538 35.81 39.30 28.47
N TYR A 539 34.73 39.43 27.71
CA TYR A 539 34.50 40.57 26.80
C TYR A 539 33.08 41.17 26.89
N GLY A 540 32.28 40.77 27.88
CA GLY A 540 30.88 41.19 28.02
C GLY A 540 30.67 42.67 28.35
N GLU A 541 31.76 43.42 28.58
CA GLU A 541 31.74 44.89 28.68
C GLU A 541 31.46 45.58 27.34
N PHE A 542 31.51 44.84 26.21
CA PHE A 542 31.21 45.33 24.87
C PHE A 542 29.84 44.81 24.39
N ASP A 543 28.96 45.71 23.96
CA ASP A 543 27.62 45.37 23.49
C ASP A 543 27.66 44.54 22.20
N GLU A 544 28.60 44.85 21.30
CA GLU A 544 28.81 44.15 20.03
C GLU A 544 29.17 42.67 20.26
N VAL A 545 30.02 42.39 21.25
CA VAL A 545 30.38 41.01 21.62
C VAL A 545 29.16 40.29 22.21
N THR A 546 28.38 40.97 23.04
CA THR A 546 27.16 40.41 23.64
C THR A 546 26.11 40.07 22.58
N GLN A 547 25.98 40.87 21.51
CA GLN A 547 25.10 40.57 20.38
C GLN A 547 25.53 39.29 19.64
N GLU A 548 26.83 39.13 19.37
CA GLU A 548 27.37 37.93 18.70
C GLU A 548 27.21 36.67 19.55
N VAL A 549 27.40 36.77 20.88
CA VAL A 549 27.14 35.66 21.81
C VAL A 549 25.66 35.26 21.80
N ARG A 550 24.72 36.21 21.75
CA ARG A 550 23.28 35.92 21.62
C ARG A 550 22.94 35.21 20.31
N ALA A 551 23.54 35.63 19.20
CA ALA A 551 23.38 34.97 17.90
C ALA A 551 23.89 33.51 17.95
N GLY A 552 25.04 33.29 18.59
CA GLY A 552 25.59 31.95 18.84
C GLY A 552 24.65 31.06 19.66
N ARG A 553 24.10 31.57 20.77
CA ARG A 553 23.13 30.84 21.61
C ARG A 553 21.84 30.51 20.87
N SER A 554 21.35 31.42 20.03
CA SER A 554 20.15 31.18 19.20
C SER A 554 20.40 30.05 18.19
N SER A 555 21.59 30.06 17.56
CA SER A 555 22.02 28.98 16.66
C SER A 555 22.16 27.64 17.38
N LEU A 556 22.66 27.65 18.63
CA LEU A 556 22.79 26.45 19.47
C LEU A 556 21.43 25.82 19.77
N MET A 557 20.42 26.63 20.14
CA MET A 557 19.07 26.16 20.41
C MET A 557 18.42 25.54 19.15
N ALA A 558 18.64 26.15 17.98
CA ALA A 558 18.18 25.58 16.72
C ALA A 558 18.81 24.21 16.43
N GLN A 559 20.10 24.02 16.74
CA GLN A 559 20.75 22.72 16.58
C GLN A 559 20.28 21.67 17.60
N ARG A 560 20.06 22.04 18.86
CA ARG A 560 19.44 21.13 19.86
C ARG A 560 18.07 20.63 19.40
N THR A 561 17.24 21.55 18.90
CA THR A 561 15.92 21.21 18.35
C THR A 561 16.03 20.20 17.19
N LYS A 562 17.04 20.34 16.32
CA LYS A 562 17.31 19.36 15.25
C LYS A 562 17.80 18.00 15.79
N THR A 563 18.66 17.98 16.81
CA THR A 563 19.08 16.73 17.48
C THR A 563 17.91 16.01 18.12
N ASP A 564 17.05 16.75 18.82
CA ASP A 564 15.87 16.18 19.47
C ASP A 564 14.90 15.61 18.43
N ALA A 565 14.67 16.33 17.32
CA ALA A 565 13.91 15.80 16.19
C ALA A 565 14.56 14.53 15.60
N ALA A 566 15.88 14.49 15.45
CA ALA A 566 16.60 13.31 14.98
C ALA A 566 16.56 12.13 15.97
N ARG A 567 16.53 12.40 17.30
CA ARG A 567 16.33 11.39 18.35
C ARG A 567 14.96 10.78 18.28
N VAL A 568 13.92 11.61 18.18
CA VAL A 568 12.53 11.17 18.00
C VAL A 568 12.43 10.30 16.75
N GLU A 569 13.03 10.74 15.63
CA GLU A 569 13.05 9.96 14.39
C GLU A 569 13.82 8.63 14.53
N THR A 570 14.96 8.62 15.22
CA THR A 570 15.73 7.38 15.47
C THR A 570 14.95 6.40 16.35
N GLY A 571 14.28 6.90 17.40
CA GLY A 571 13.40 6.12 18.26
C GLY A 571 12.20 5.55 17.49
N ARG A 572 11.59 6.37 16.64
CA ARG A 572 10.48 6.00 15.76
C ARG A 572 10.88 4.89 14.78
N VAL A 573 12.01 5.03 14.09
CA VAL A 573 12.55 4.01 13.18
C VAL A 573 12.93 2.72 13.92
N GLY A 574 13.52 2.83 15.12
CA GLY A 574 13.86 1.68 15.96
C GLY A 574 12.61 0.88 16.37
N LYS A 575 11.54 1.57 16.79
CA LYS A 575 10.25 0.96 17.14
C LYS A 575 9.57 0.33 15.93
N LEU A 576 9.60 0.98 14.75
CA LEU A 576 9.15 0.39 13.49
C LEU A 576 9.87 -0.94 13.22
N GLY A 577 11.21 -0.97 13.33
CA GLY A 577 11.99 -2.20 13.16
C GLY A 577 11.63 -3.32 14.14
N GLY A 578 11.16 -2.98 15.34
CA GLY A 578 10.69 -3.93 16.34
C GLY A 578 9.36 -4.63 16.00
N LEU A 579 8.54 -4.05 15.11
CA LEU A 579 7.23 -4.62 14.74
C LEU A 579 7.37 -5.97 14.04
N GLY A 580 8.44 -6.16 13.25
CA GLY A 580 8.75 -7.45 12.63
C GLY A 580 8.83 -8.57 13.68
N ALA A 581 9.68 -8.41 14.70
CA ALA A 581 9.86 -9.37 15.78
C ALA A 581 8.58 -9.62 16.59
N ALA A 582 7.69 -8.63 16.71
CA ALA A 582 6.40 -8.77 17.37
C ALA A 582 5.39 -9.61 16.56
N ALA A 583 5.54 -9.68 15.23
CA ALA A 583 4.68 -10.41 14.31
C ALA A 583 4.87 -11.94 14.34
N THR A 584 5.10 -12.50 15.53
CA THR A 584 5.11 -13.95 15.80
C THR A 584 3.73 -14.49 16.19
N SER A 585 2.82 -13.63 16.62
CA SER A 585 1.41 -13.95 16.90
C SER A 585 0.53 -12.72 16.74
N PRO A 586 -0.74 -12.85 16.34
CA PRO A 586 -1.66 -11.72 16.15
C PRO A 586 -1.70 -10.73 17.32
N GLN A 587 -1.87 -11.23 18.55
CA GLN A 587 -1.96 -10.39 19.74
C GLN A 587 -0.68 -9.59 20.00
N LYS A 588 0.50 -10.22 19.93
CA LYS A 588 1.78 -9.53 20.13
C LYS A 588 2.01 -8.41 19.13
N LEU A 589 1.61 -8.60 17.87
CA LEU A 589 1.68 -7.53 16.88
C LEU A 589 0.71 -6.40 17.22
N ALA A 590 -0.55 -6.72 17.56
CA ALA A 590 -1.53 -5.71 17.95
C ALA A 590 -1.10 -4.89 19.18
N ASP A 591 -0.47 -5.53 20.17
CA ASP A 591 0.10 -4.87 21.34
C ASP A 591 1.26 -3.95 20.96
N ALA A 592 2.15 -4.39 20.06
CA ALA A 592 3.26 -3.59 19.56
C ALA A 592 2.81 -2.39 18.72
N LEU A 593 1.78 -2.57 17.88
CA LEU A 593 1.14 -1.48 17.13
C LEU A 593 0.49 -0.47 18.09
N ALA A 594 -0.21 -0.94 19.14
CA ALA A 594 -0.82 -0.07 20.14
C ALA A 594 0.24 0.74 20.91
N ALA A 595 1.36 0.12 21.28
CA ALA A 595 2.48 0.81 21.92
C ALA A 595 3.08 1.89 20.98
N TYR A 596 3.25 1.57 19.70
CA TYR A 596 3.72 2.55 18.70
C TYR A 596 2.77 3.74 18.56
N ILE A 597 1.47 3.47 18.40
CA ILE A 597 0.44 4.52 18.26
C ILE A 597 0.45 5.45 19.48
N ASN A 598 0.55 4.90 20.69
CA ASN A 598 0.56 5.70 21.91
C ASN A 598 1.82 6.58 22.04
N GLU A 599 2.98 6.10 21.57
CA GLU A 599 4.25 6.84 21.64
C GLU A 599 4.42 7.84 20.49
N HIS A 600 3.74 7.64 19.36
CA HIS A 600 3.93 8.38 18.11
C HIS A 600 2.59 8.72 17.42
N ASP A 601 1.58 9.19 18.16
CA ASP A 601 0.21 9.37 17.64
C ASP A 601 0.10 10.31 16.42
N ASP A 602 1.01 11.28 16.33
CA ASP A 602 1.07 12.27 15.25
C ASP A 602 1.78 11.76 13.98
N SER A 603 2.31 10.54 13.97
CA SER A 603 3.03 9.99 12.81
C SER A 603 2.07 9.49 11.72
N ALA A 604 2.52 9.53 10.46
CA ALA A 604 1.73 9.00 9.35
C ALA A 604 1.43 7.50 9.52
N GLU A 605 2.40 6.74 10.02
CA GLU A 605 2.25 5.30 10.29
C GLU A 605 1.26 5.01 11.41
N ALA A 606 1.13 5.87 12.42
CA ALA A 606 0.15 5.67 13.49
C ALA A 606 -1.29 5.62 12.96
N LYS A 607 -1.63 6.43 11.95
CA LYS A 607 -2.92 6.37 11.26
C LYS A 607 -3.14 5.02 10.56
N ASP A 608 -2.13 4.55 9.83
CA ASP A 608 -2.19 3.26 9.15
C ASP A 608 -2.30 2.10 10.15
N PHE A 609 -1.57 2.16 11.26
CA PHE A 609 -1.59 1.14 12.31
C PHE A 609 -2.91 1.10 13.08
N LYS A 610 -3.57 2.25 13.30
CA LYS A 610 -4.94 2.29 13.82
C LYS A 610 -5.90 1.54 12.91
N ALA A 611 -5.78 1.72 11.59
CA ALA A 611 -6.59 1.02 10.60
C ALA A 611 -6.24 -0.48 10.53
N ALA A 612 -4.96 -0.84 10.51
CA ALA A 612 -4.53 -2.24 10.46
C ALA A 612 -4.94 -3.05 11.69
N LYS A 613 -4.97 -2.43 12.88
CA LYS A 613 -5.39 -3.11 14.13
C LYS A 613 -6.84 -3.64 14.06
N VAL A 614 -7.69 -3.07 13.22
CA VAL A 614 -9.06 -3.59 12.96
C VAL A 614 -9.01 -5.01 12.37
N ALA A 615 -7.92 -5.39 11.69
CA ALA A 615 -7.73 -6.72 11.10
C ALA A 615 -7.25 -7.79 12.10
N LEU A 616 -7.10 -7.48 13.40
CA LEU A 616 -6.70 -8.45 14.42
C LEU A 616 -7.55 -9.74 14.40
N PRO A 617 -8.91 -9.70 14.38
CA PRO A 617 -9.72 -10.91 14.31
C PRO A 617 -9.43 -11.77 13.07
N THR A 618 -9.08 -11.14 11.95
CA THR A 618 -8.71 -11.83 10.71
C THR A 618 -7.37 -12.54 10.85
N TRP A 619 -6.38 -11.91 11.47
CA TRP A 619 -5.07 -12.53 11.73
C TRP A 619 -5.19 -13.72 12.69
N GLU A 620 -6.04 -13.60 13.70
CA GLU A 620 -6.39 -14.69 14.62
C GLU A 620 -7.06 -15.85 13.90
N ALA A 621 -8.04 -15.57 13.04
CA ALA A 621 -8.70 -16.59 12.23
C ALA A 621 -7.70 -17.37 11.37
N VAL A 622 -6.82 -16.69 10.63
CA VAL A 622 -5.81 -17.34 9.79
C VAL A 622 -4.85 -18.21 10.61
N THR A 623 -4.43 -17.73 11.77
CA THR A 623 -3.55 -18.48 12.65
C THR A 623 -4.27 -19.69 13.26
N ALA A 624 -5.53 -19.53 13.67
CA ALA A 624 -6.35 -20.58 14.25
C ALA A 624 -6.66 -21.70 13.23
N TRP A 625 -6.84 -21.36 11.94
CA TRP A 625 -7.05 -22.36 10.89
C TRP A 625 -5.92 -23.40 10.83
N SER A 626 -4.67 -22.96 11.05
CA SER A 626 -3.51 -23.86 11.06
C SER A 626 -3.59 -24.96 12.12
N ALA A 627 -4.35 -24.73 13.20
CA ALA A 627 -4.55 -25.63 14.32
C ALA A 627 -5.80 -26.54 14.18
N VAL A 628 -6.65 -26.32 13.18
CA VAL A 628 -7.85 -27.14 12.95
C VAL A 628 -7.44 -28.58 12.63
N GLN A 629 -8.02 -29.53 13.37
CA GLN A 629 -7.81 -30.98 13.21
C GLN A 629 -9.14 -31.72 13.44
N PRO A 630 -9.45 -32.77 12.66
CA PRO A 630 -8.73 -33.21 11.45
C PRO A 630 -8.84 -32.19 10.30
N ARG A 631 -7.82 -32.13 9.43
CA ARG A 631 -7.77 -31.14 8.34
C ARG A 631 -8.61 -31.55 7.12
N PRO A 632 -9.28 -30.58 6.48
CA PRO A 632 -9.86 -30.75 5.15
C PRO A 632 -8.81 -31.19 4.13
N SER A 633 -9.11 -32.22 3.34
CA SER A 633 -8.27 -32.65 2.23
C SER A 633 -9.13 -33.26 1.12
N VAL A 634 -8.61 -33.27 -0.11
CA VAL A 634 -9.30 -33.87 -1.26
C VAL A 634 -9.57 -35.36 -1.05
N LEU A 635 -8.73 -36.02 -0.26
CA LEU A 635 -8.86 -37.44 0.06
C LEU A 635 -10.11 -37.75 0.89
N LEU A 636 -10.80 -36.75 1.46
CA LEU A 636 -12.03 -36.95 2.24
C LEU A 636 -13.18 -37.53 1.44
N ALA A 637 -13.16 -37.39 0.11
CA ALA A 637 -14.15 -38.05 -0.75
C ALA A 637 -14.10 -39.58 -0.57
N ASP A 638 -12.92 -40.14 -0.34
CA ASP A 638 -12.67 -41.58 -0.19
C ASP A 638 -12.44 -41.99 1.28
N ARG A 639 -12.95 -41.19 2.25
CA ARG A 639 -12.84 -41.53 3.68
C ARG A 639 -14.16 -42.01 4.29
N PRO A 640 -14.09 -42.80 5.37
CA PRO A 640 -15.24 -43.14 6.21
C PRO A 640 -16.08 -41.94 6.59
N GLN A 641 -17.40 -42.11 6.66
CA GLN A 641 -18.33 -41.05 7.05
C GLN A 641 -17.98 -40.45 8.43
N VAL A 642 -17.52 -41.28 9.38
CA VAL A 642 -17.07 -40.85 10.72
C VAL A 642 -15.90 -39.85 10.64
N GLU A 643 -14.95 -40.04 9.74
CA GLU A 643 -13.84 -39.10 9.55
C GLU A 643 -14.33 -37.79 8.92
N ARG A 644 -15.27 -37.86 7.98
CA ARG A 644 -15.89 -36.69 7.33
C ARG A 644 -16.70 -35.86 8.32
N ASP A 645 -17.46 -36.51 9.19
CA ASP A 645 -18.23 -35.86 10.25
C ASP A 645 -17.31 -35.17 11.27
N ALA A 646 -16.18 -35.80 11.60
CA ALA A 646 -15.16 -35.18 12.47
C ALA A 646 -14.55 -33.91 11.83
N VAL A 647 -14.29 -33.92 10.52
CA VAL A 647 -13.84 -32.70 9.80
C VAL A 647 -14.95 -31.65 9.78
N ALA A 648 -16.21 -32.03 9.52
CA ALA A 648 -17.33 -31.10 9.51
C ALA A 648 -17.52 -30.42 10.87
N ALA A 649 -17.40 -31.17 11.98
CA ALA A 649 -17.46 -30.63 13.34
C ALA A 649 -16.28 -29.68 13.65
N ALA A 650 -15.08 -30.00 13.17
CA ALA A 650 -13.91 -29.14 13.32
C ALA A 650 -14.07 -27.82 12.54
N ILE A 651 -14.63 -27.88 11.32
CA ILE A 651 -14.97 -26.70 10.52
C ILE A 651 -16.04 -25.86 11.21
N ASP A 652 -17.12 -26.48 11.71
CA ASP A 652 -18.21 -25.76 12.37
C ASP A 652 -17.72 -25.02 13.63
N THR A 653 -16.90 -25.69 14.46
CA THR A 653 -16.24 -25.07 15.62
C THR A 653 -15.40 -23.86 15.20
N TYR A 654 -14.65 -23.97 14.10
CA TYR A 654 -13.83 -22.89 13.57
C TYR A 654 -14.67 -21.72 13.05
N VAL A 655 -15.69 -21.97 12.24
CA VAL A 655 -16.55 -20.95 11.64
C VAL A 655 -17.35 -20.20 12.72
N GLN A 656 -17.82 -20.89 13.76
CA GLN A 656 -18.50 -20.25 14.90
C GLN A 656 -17.56 -19.33 15.69
N ALA A 657 -16.30 -19.72 15.86
CA ALA A 657 -15.29 -18.88 16.52
C ALA A 657 -14.83 -17.69 15.65
N TYR A 658 -14.81 -17.87 14.32
CA TYR A 658 -14.26 -16.91 13.35
C TYR A 658 -15.17 -16.71 12.13
N PRO A 659 -16.36 -16.10 12.29
CA PRO A 659 -17.35 -15.98 11.20
C PRO A 659 -16.87 -15.11 10.04
N SER A 660 -15.94 -14.18 10.30
CA SER A 660 -15.35 -13.29 9.30
C SER A 660 -14.07 -13.83 8.66
N SER A 661 -13.77 -15.11 8.85
CA SER A 661 -12.55 -15.72 8.34
C SER A 661 -12.47 -15.69 6.81
N PRO A 662 -11.25 -15.55 6.23
CA PRO A 662 -11.05 -15.72 4.80
C PRO A 662 -11.33 -17.14 4.28
N TYR A 663 -11.48 -18.12 5.17
CA TYR A 663 -11.87 -19.49 4.81
C TYR A 663 -13.38 -19.74 4.86
N GLY A 664 -14.18 -18.75 5.29
CA GLY A 664 -15.61 -18.92 5.56
C GLY A 664 -16.38 -19.48 4.37
N SER A 665 -16.24 -18.88 3.19
CA SER A 665 -16.94 -19.33 1.96
C SER A 665 -16.55 -20.75 1.53
N ALA A 666 -15.27 -21.10 1.66
CA ALA A 666 -14.78 -22.43 1.34
C ALA A 666 -15.28 -23.48 2.35
N CYS A 667 -15.35 -23.11 3.64
CA CYS A 667 -15.96 -23.94 4.68
C CYS A 667 -17.46 -24.16 4.40
N GLU A 668 -18.20 -23.10 4.09
CA GLU A 668 -19.62 -23.18 3.73
C GLU A 668 -19.87 -24.04 2.49
N ALA A 669 -18.97 -24.01 1.50
CA ALA A 669 -19.05 -24.87 0.32
C ALA A 669 -18.72 -26.34 0.63
N LEU A 670 -17.79 -26.59 1.55
CA LEU A 670 -17.33 -27.94 1.89
C LEU A 670 -18.31 -28.70 2.80
N VAL A 671 -18.88 -28.04 3.82
CA VAL A 671 -19.72 -28.71 4.83
C VAL A 671 -20.88 -29.53 4.22
N PRO A 672 -21.66 -29.01 3.24
CA PRO A 672 -22.72 -29.79 2.59
C PRO A 672 -22.22 -31.01 1.80
N LEU A 673 -20.95 -31.00 1.37
CA LEU A 673 -20.33 -32.14 0.68
C LEU A 673 -19.88 -33.22 1.67
N LEU A 674 -19.64 -32.88 2.95
CA LEU A 674 -19.21 -33.84 3.97
C LEU A 674 -20.37 -34.64 4.56
N GLY A 675 -21.61 -34.13 4.48
CA GLY A 675 -22.78 -34.78 5.04
C GLY A 675 -23.05 -36.18 4.47
N GLY A 676 -23.47 -37.09 5.35
CA GLY A 676 -23.94 -38.42 4.98
C GLY A 676 -25.32 -38.38 4.30
N ALA A 677 -25.69 -39.48 3.66
CA ALA A 677 -26.98 -39.64 2.97
C ALA A 677 -27.66 -40.98 3.34
N PRO A 678 -27.79 -41.34 4.62
CA PRO A 678 -28.12 -42.71 5.03
C PRO A 678 -29.54 -43.17 4.61
N GLY A 679 -30.45 -42.24 4.32
CA GLY A 679 -31.85 -42.57 4.07
C GLY A 679 -32.08 -43.40 2.80
N TRP A 680 -31.16 -43.39 1.83
CA TRP A 680 -31.29 -44.26 0.66
C TRP A 680 -31.22 -45.75 1.03
N ARG A 681 -30.44 -46.12 2.06
CA ARG A 681 -30.33 -47.52 2.53
C ARG A 681 -31.67 -48.00 3.08
N THR A 682 -32.28 -47.19 3.94
CA THR A 682 -33.59 -47.50 4.54
C THR A 682 -34.67 -47.56 3.47
N ALA A 683 -34.73 -46.57 2.58
CA ALA A 683 -35.71 -46.54 1.51
C ALA A 683 -35.55 -47.72 0.53
N LEU A 684 -34.31 -48.10 0.21
CA LEU A 684 -34.04 -49.26 -0.64
C LEU A 684 -34.43 -50.56 0.06
N ALA A 685 -34.12 -50.73 1.35
CA ALA A 685 -34.53 -51.89 2.14
C ALA A 685 -36.06 -52.05 2.16
N GLU A 686 -36.80 -50.99 2.48
CA GLU A 686 -38.27 -50.98 2.45
C GLU A 686 -38.81 -51.29 1.04
N LYS A 687 -38.15 -50.79 0.00
CA LYS A 687 -38.52 -51.08 -1.40
C LYS A 687 -38.30 -52.55 -1.74
N LEU A 688 -37.19 -53.14 -1.33
CA LEU A 688 -36.90 -54.55 -1.56
C LEU A 688 -37.91 -55.45 -0.84
N GLU A 689 -38.29 -55.11 0.39
CA GLU A 689 -39.29 -55.87 1.17
C GLU A 689 -40.71 -55.76 0.59
N SER A 690 -41.10 -54.56 0.13
CA SER A 690 -42.45 -54.33 -0.41
C SER A 690 -42.67 -54.91 -1.80
N MET A 691 -41.61 -55.22 -2.56
CA MET A 691 -41.70 -55.72 -3.93
C MET A 691 -41.84 -57.24 -3.99
N GLU A 692 -43.10 -57.72 -3.96
CA GLU A 692 -43.45 -59.16 -4.06
C GLU A 692 -42.75 -59.88 -5.23
N SER A 693 -42.51 -59.19 -6.36
CA SER A 693 -41.83 -59.76 -7.53
C SER A 693 -40.40 -60.21 -7.29
N LEU A 694 -39.74 -59.72 -6.23
CA LEU A 694 -38.41 -60.19 -5.79
C LEU A 694 -38.49 -61.51 -4.99
N THR A 695 -39.69 -62.03 -4.74
CA THR A 695 -39.90 -63.31 -4.06
C THR A 695 -40.35 -64.42 -5.01
N TYR A 696 -40.38 -64.15 -6.31
CA TYR A 696 -40.85 -65.13 -7.29
C TYR A 696 -39.78 -66.17 -7.64
N TRP A 697 -40.26 -67.39 -7.83
CA TRP A 697 -39.53 -68.47 -8.48
C TRP A 697 -39.78 -68.43 -9.98
N MET A 698 -38.88 -69.01 -10.77
CA MET A 698 -38.93 -68.98 -12.23
C MET A 698 -38.76 -70.37 -12.83
N ILE A 699 -39.50 -70.62 -13.92
CA ILE A 699 -39.31 -71.73 -14.85
C ILE A 699 -38.97 -71.16 -16.22
N GLU A 700 -37.82 -71.52 -16.78
CA GLU A 700 -37.41 -71.14 -18.14
C GLU A 700 -37.50 -72.35 -19.07
N ARG A 701 -38.13 -72.17 -20.23
CA ARG A 701 -38.19 -73.18 -21.29
C ARG A 701 -37.05 -73.00 -22.30
N LYS A 702 -36.78 -74.04 -23.10
CA LYS A 702 -35.78 -74.01 -24.19
C LYS A 702 -36.09 -73.00 -25.29
N ASP A 703 -37.36 -72.60 -25.45
CA ASP A 703 -37.78 -71.52 -26.35
C ASP A 703 -37.49 -70.11 -25.79
N GLY A 704 -36.93 -70.01 -24.58
CA GLY A 704 -36.62 -68.75 -23.90
C GLY A 704 -37.79 -68.11 -23.17
N SER A 705 -38.97 -68.73 -23.14
CA SER A 705 -40.10 -68.26 -22.33
C SER A 705 -39.85 -68.46 -20.84
N ARG A 706 -40.14 -67.43 -20.05
CA ARG A 706 -39.94 -67.39 -18.59
C ARG A 706 -41.28 -67.27 -17.90
N TRP A 707 -41.54 -68.17 -16.98
CA TRP A 707 -42.78 -68.24 -16.20
C TRP A 707 -42.47 -68.04 -14.73
N TYR A 708 -43.28 -67.24 -14.04
CA TYR A 708 -43.05 -66.85 -12.65
C TYR A 708 -44.10 -67.46 -11.72
N CYS A 709 -43.69 -67.93 -10.55
CA CYS A 709 -44.56 -68.59 -9.57
C CYS A 709 -44.16 -68.22 -8.12
N LYS A 710 -45.10 -68.39 -7.18
CA LYS A 710 -44.90 -68.01 -5.77
C LYS A 710 -44.16 -69.07 -4.95
N ALA A 711 -44.29 -70.35 -5.32
CA ALA A 711 -43.67 -71.48 -4.63
C ALA A 711 -42.55 -72.09 -5.48
N ASP A 712 -41.61 -72.80 -4.84
CA ASP A 712 -40.50 -73.45 -5.53
C ASP A 712 -41.02 -74.52 -6.51
N PRO A 713 -40.85 -74.34 -7.84
CA PRO A 713 -41.38 -75.26 -8.84
C PRO A 713 -40.70 -76.65 -8.81
N ARG A 714 -39.56 -76.78 -8.12
CA ARG A 714 -38.85 -78.05 -7.90
C ARG A 714 -39.54 -78.94 -6.88
N SER A 715 -40.36 -78.35 -6.00
CA SER A 715 -41.14 -79.09 -5.00
C SER A 715 -42.39 -79.73 -5.60
N THR A 716 -42.79 -79.34 -6.81
CA THR A 716 -43.95 -79.90 -7.50
C THR A 716 -43.60 -81.27 -8.11
N PRO A 717 -44.33 -82.34 -7.78
CA PRO A 717 -44.01 -83.68 -8.28
C PRO A 717 -44.22 -83.80 -9.79
N LEU A 718 -43.34 -84.58 -10.44
CA LEU A 718 -43.50 -84.97 -11.84
C LEU A 718 -44.61 -86.01 -11.97
N GLN A 719 -45.46 -85.81 -12.98
CA GLN A 719 -46.52 -86.72 -13.39
C GLN A 719 -46.15 -87.33 -14.75
N MET A 720 -46.50 -88.60 -14.95
CA MET A 720 -46.31 -89.29 -16.23
C MET A 720 -47.66 -89.46 -16.93
N GLN A 721 -47.73 -89.06 -18.20
CA GLN A 721 -48.87 -89.31 -19.07
C GLN A 721 -48.35 -89.59 -20.49
N ASP A 722 -48.78 -90.70 -21.10
CA ASP A 722 -48.42 -91.09 -22.47
C ASP A 722 -46.90 -91.13 -22.76
N GLY A 723 -46.10 -91.54 -21.78
CA GLY A 723 -44.63 -91.63 -21.90
C GLY A 723 -43.89 -90.30 -21.75
N VAL A 724 -44.59 -89.19 -21.51
CA VAL A 724 -44.00 -87.86 -21.30
C VAL A 724 -44.07 -87.48 -19.82
N SER A 725 -42.92 -87.12 -19.23
CA SER A 725 -42.83 -86.55 -17.89
C SER A 725 -43.16 -85.06 -17.90
N TRP A 726 -44.15 -84.65 -17.12
CA TRP A 726 -44.61 -83.25 -17.04
C TRP A 726 -44.96 -82.85 -15.60
N LYS A 727 -45.13 -81.56 -15.34
CA LYS A 727 -45.65 -81.04 -14.06
C LYS A 727 -46.61 -79.88 -14.27
N SER A 728 -47.58 -79.74 -13.36
CA SER A 728 -48.49 -78.60 -13.31
C SER A 728 -48.04 -77.62 -12.25
N VAL A 729 -47.64 -76.42 -12.64
CA VAL A 729 -47.23 -75.38 -11.69
C VAL A 729 -48.20 -74.21 -11.78
N MET A 730 -48.61 -73.69 -10.62
CA MET A 730 -49.40 -72.48 -10.54
C MET A 730 -48.50 -71.27 -10.80
N VAL A 731 -48.73 -70.60 -11.93
CA VAL A 731 -47.91 -69.48 -12.40
C VAL A 731 -48.75 -68.20 -12.51
N TYR A 732 -48.09 -67.05 -12.48
CA TYR A 732 -48.72 -65.76 -12.70
C TYR A 732 -48.97 -65.52 -14.20
N GLN A 733 -50.18 -65.07 -14.53
CA GLN A 733 -50.58 -64.65 -15.87
C GLN A 733 -50.68 -63.12 -15.94
N GLY A 734 -49.56 -62.52 -16.29
CA GLY A 734 -49.44 -61.08 -16.56
C GLY A 734 -49.70 -60.17 -15.35
N LYS A 735 -49.90 -58.87 -15.61
CA LYS A 735 -50.05 -57.83 -14.56
C LYS A 735 -51.25 -58.02 -13.65
N SER A 736 -52.28 -58.72 -14.11
CA SER A 736 -53.48 -58.99 -13.31
C SER A 736 -53.19 -59.85 -12.06
N LYS A 737 -51.97 -60.40 -11.94
CA LYS A 737 -51.55 -61.38 -10.93
C LYS A 737 -52.50 -62.58 -10.83
N LYS A 738 -53.35 -62.80 -11.83
CA LYS A 738 -54.19 -64.00 -11.90
C LYS A 738 -53.27 -65.21 -11.96
N THR A 739 -53.53 -66.18 -11.11
CA THR A 739 -52.79 -67.43 -11.12
C THR A 739 -53.53 -68.43 -12.00
N ALA A 740 -52.77 -69.21 -12.77
CA ALA A 740 -53.30 -70.33 -13.54
C ALA A 740 -52.34 -71.51 -13.46
N PHE A 741 -52.88 -72.71 -13.54
CA PHE A 741 -52.07 -73.90 -13.70
C PHE A 741 -51.56 -73.98 -15.14
N GLU A 742 -50.24 -74.05 -15.31
CA GLU A 742 -49.59 -74.28 -16.59
C GLU A 742 -48.85 -75.61 -16.56
N ARG A 743 -48.93 -76.34 -17.68
CA ARG A 743 -48.28 -77.64 -17.85
C ARG A 743 -46.90 -77.45 -18.47
N PHE A 744 -45.90 -78.05 -17.83
CA PHE A 744 -44.50 -78.00 -18.27
C PHE A 744 -43.96 -79.40 -18.51
N GLU A 745 -43.57 -79.69 -19.75
CA GLU A 745 -42.88 -80.94 -20.10
C GLU A 745 -41.41 -80.87 -19.69
N GLN A 746 -40.91 -81.90 -19.00
CA GLN A 746 -39.54 -81.92 -18.46
C GLN A 746 -38.48 -81.73 -19.54
N LEU A 747 -38.68 -82.31 -20.73
CA LEU A 747 -37.74 -82.20 -21.86
C LEU A 747 -37.66 -80.79 -22.46
N GLN A 748 -38.68 -79.94 -22.24
CA GLN A 748 -38.73 -78.56 -22.73
C GLN A 748 -38.18 -77.55 -21.72
N LEU A 749 -37.91 -77.98 -20.48
CA LEU A 749 -37.34 -77.12 -19.46
C LEU A 749 -35.86 -76.87 -19.75
N LYS A 750 -35.45 -75.61 -19.62
CA LYS A 750 -34.06 -75.18 -19.65
C LYS A 750 -33.54 -75.03 -18.22
N SER A 751 -34.30 -74.36 -17.35
CA SER A 751 -33.93 -74.16 -15.95
C SER A 751 -35.16 -73.96 -15.07
N GLU A 752 -34.99 -74.24 -13.77
CA GLU A 752 -35.97 -73.91 -12.75
C GLU A 752 -35.29 -73.59 -11.41
N GLY A 753 -35.81 -72.61 -10.68
CA GLY A 753 -35.20 -72.17 -9.43
C GLY A 753 -35.61 -70.75 -9.05
N PRO A 754 -34.85 -70.08 -8.16
CA PRO A 754 -35.13 -68.71 -7.79
C PRO A 754 -35.05 -67.83 -9.04
N SER A 755 -35.96 -66.88 -9.18
CA SER A 755 -35.90 -65.96 -10.31
C SER A 755 -34.64 -65.09 -10.24
N PRO A 756 -34.12 -64.58 -11.38
CA PRO A 756 -33.03 -63.62 -11.37
C PRO A 756 -33.29 -62.41 -10.48
N GLN A 757 -34.55 -61.99 -10.39
CA GLN A 757 -34.97 -60.87 -9.55
C GLN A 757 -34.90 -61.20 -8.05
N MET A 758 -35.20 -62.44 -7.66
CA MET A 758 -35.01 -62.90 -6.29
C MET A 758 -33.54 -62.99 -5.91
N VAL A 759 -32.71 -63.56 -6.77
CA VAL A 759 -31.27 -63.67 -6.52
C VAL A 759 -30.65 -62.28 -6.36
N PHE A 760 -30.96 -61.37 -7.28
CA PHE A 760 -30.43 -60.02 -7.24
C PHE A 760 -30.98 -59.18 -6.10
N GLY A 761 -32.27 -59.34 -5.74
CA GLY A 761 -32.84 -58.66 -4.57
C GLY A 761 -32.12 -59.02 -3.26
N LYS A 762 -31.71 -60.27 -3.10
CA LYS A 762 -30.86 -60.69 -1.97
C LYS A 762 -29.46 -60.08 -2.03
N GLN A 763 -28.83 -60.06 -3.20
CA GLN A 763 -27.51 -59.42 -3.39
C GLN A 763 -27.55 -57.92 -3.06
N LEU A 764 -28.61 -57.21 -3.46
CA LEU A 764 -28.80 -55.81 -3.08
C LEU A 764 -29.04 -55.65 -1.58
N ALA A 765 -29.83 -56.53 -0.94
CA ALA A 765 -30.02 -56.49 0.50
C ALA A 765 -28.71 -56.72 1.28
N GLU A 766 -27.87 -57.66 0.82
CA GLU A 766 -26.52 -57.89 1.36
C GLU A 766 -25.61 -56.68 1.15
N LEU A 767 -25.68 -56.02 -0.02
CA LEU A 767 -24.92 -54.79 -0.29
C LEU A 767 -25.30 -53.64 0.66
N ILE A 768 -26.58 -53.51 1.01
CA ILE A 768 -27.08 -52.47 1.93
C ILE A 768 -26.70 -52.77 3.38
N ALA A 769 -26.68 -54.05 3.77
CA ALA A 769 -26.37 -54.47 5.13
C ALA A 769 -24.87 -54.42 5.48
N ASP A 770 -24.00 -54.39 4.46
CA ASP A 770 -22.56 -54.42 4.61
C ASP A 770 -21.98 -52.99 4.61
N ASP A 771 -22.16 -52.28 5.73
CA ASP A 771 -21.60 -50.93 5.96
C ASP A 771 -20.07 -50.89 5.80
N GLU A 772 -19.36 -52.02 5.98
CA GLU A 772 -17.90 -52.11 5.83
C GLU A 772 -17.44 -52.04 4.36
N LYS A 773 -18.31 -52.41 3.40
CA LYS A 773 -17.96 -52.38 1.96
C LYS A 773 -18.03 -50.99 1.34
N SER A 774 -18.92 -50.13 1.81
CA SER A 774 -19.03 -48.76 1.31
C SER A 774 -18.11 -47.83 2.10
N VAL A 775 -17.25 -47.11 1.40
CA VAL A 775 -16.35 -46.12 2.03
C VAL A 775 -17.16 -45.04 2.76
N ASN A 776 -18.27 -44.59 2.18
CA ASN A 776 -19.22 -43.67 2.80
C ASN A 776 -20.62 -43.83 2.18
N ASP A 777 -21.62 -43.13 2.72
CA ASP A 777 -23.01 -43.28 2.28
C ASP A 777 -23.24 -42.85 0.82
N ILE A 778 -22.52 -41.85 0.33
CA ILE A 778 -22.67 -41.37 -1.07
C ILE A 778 -22.09 -42.40 -2.03
N ASP A 779 -20.89 -42.91 -1.74
CA ASP A 779 -20.27 -43.96 -2.56
C ASP A 779 -21.08 -45.25 -2.51
N GLY A 780 -21.60 -45.64 -1.34
CA GLY A 780 -22.50 -46.79 -1.22
C GLY A 780 -23.76 -46.64 -2.08
N ALA A 781 -24.31 -45.42 -2.18
CA ALA A 781 -25.44 -45.15 -3.05
C ALA A 781 -25.07 -45.32 -4.53
N PHE A 782 -23.90 -44.81 -4.93
CA PHE A 782 -23.38 -44.99 -6.29
C PHE A 782 -23.07 -46.45 -6.61
N ASP A 783 -22.56 -47.22 -5.66
CA ASP A 783 -22.31 -48.65 -5.82
C ASP A 783 -23.61 -49.43 -6.01
N ALA A 784 -24.68 -49.08 -5.26
CA ALA A 784 -26.00 -49.66 -5.45
C ALA A 784 -26.60 -49.32 -6.83
N VAL A 785 -26.42 -48.09 -7.31
CA VAL A 785 -26.82 -47.68 -8.67
C VAL A 785 -26.01 -48.45 -9.71
N SER A 786 -24.69 -48.58 -9.57
CA SER A 786 -23.83 -49.33 -10.48
C SER A 786 -24.23 -50.80 -10.54
N ALA A 787 -24.44 -51.45 -9.39
CA ALA A 787 -24.87 -52.85 -9.31
C ALA A 787 -26.19 -53.08 -10.07
N LEU A 788 -27.18 -52.21 -9.88
CA LEU A 788 -28.48 -52.32 -10.55
C LEU A 788 -28.39 -52.02 -12.06
N ARG A 789 -27.52 -51.09 -12.46
CA ARG A 789 -27.27 -50.73 -13.86
C ARG A 789 -26.60 -51.86 -14.64
N GLU A 790 -25.63 -52.52 -14.00
CA GLU A 790 -24.83 -53.61 -14.58
C GLU A 790 -25.56 -54.95 -14.59
N ASN A 791 -26.60 -55.12 -13.77
CA ASN A 791 -27.37 -56.36 -13.75
C ASN A 791 -28.06 -56.65 -15.10
N GLU A 792 -27.67 -57.76 -15.72
CA GLU A 792 -28.22 -58.20 -17.01
C GLU A 792 -29.34 -59.24 -16.88
N THR A 793 -29.42 -59.89 -15.72
CA THR A 793 -30.21 -61.12 -15.52
C THR A 793 -31.65 -60.83 -15.12
N MET A 794 -31.89 -59.75 -14.36
CA MET A 794 -33.20 -59.23 -13.97
C MET A 794 -34.03 -58.85 -15.20
N ASP A 795 -35.35 -58.68 -15.06
CA ASP A 795 -36.15 -58.07 -16.11
C ASP A 795 -35.87 -56.55 -16.21
N GLY A 796 -35.84 -56.00 -17.42
CA GLY A 796 -35.48 -54.61 -17.67
C GLY A 796 -36.46 -53.58 -17.11
N ALA A 797 -37.77 -53.83 -17.22
CA ALA A 797 -38.79 -52.96 -16.64
C ALA A 797 -38.74 -52.97 -15.11
N LEU A 798 -38.48 -54.13 -14.51
CA LEU A 798 -38.36 -54.24 -13.05
C LEU A 798 -37.07 -53.60 -12.52
N ALA A 799 -35.95 -53.76 -13.23
CA ALA A 799 -34.69 -53.10 -12.89
C ALA A 799 -34.83 -51.57 -12.95
N ALA A 800 -35.45 -51.05 -14.02
CA ALA A 800 -35.72 -49.62 -14.16
C ALA A 800 -36.64 -49.08 -13.06
N LEU A 801 -37.62 -49.88 -12.60
CA LEU A 801 -38.53 -49.48 -11.52
C LEU A 801 -37.83 -49.39 -10.17
N LEU A 802 -36.95 -50.35 -9.87
CA LEU A 802 -36.07 -50.27 -8.70
C LEU A 802 -35.13 -49.07 -8.78
N MET A 803 -34.55 -48.82 -9.96
CA MET A 803 -33.63 -47.71 -10.17
C MET A 803 -34.34 -46.38 -9.93
N GLN A 804 -35.52 -46.20 -10.51
CA GLN A 804 -36.32 -44.99 -10.31
C GLN A 804 -36.58 -44.75 -8.82
N GLY A 805 -37.04 -45.77 -8.08
CA GLY A 805 -37.32 -45.65 -6.64
C GLY A 805 -36.06 -45.33 -5.81
N LEU A 806 -34.93 -45.97 -6.13
CA LEU A 806 -33.65 -45.68 -5.49
C LEU A 806 -33.24 -44.22 -5.73
N LEU A 807 -33.24 -43.78 -7.00
CA LEU A 807 -32.87 -42.41 -7.38
C LEU A 807 -33.81 -41.35 -6.76
N GLU A 808 -35.12 -41.62 -6.69
CA GLU A 808 -36.11 -40.76 -6.02
C GLU A 808 -35.83 -40.60 -4.53
N SER A 809 -35.44 -41.67 -3.85
CA SER A 809 -35.13 -41.64 -2.41
C SER A 809 -33.81 -40.95 -2.08
N MET A 810 -32.81 -41.07 -2.95
CA MET A 810 -31.48 -40.50 -2.72
C MET A 810 -31.39 -39.02 -3.10
N ALA A 811 -32.10 -38.57 -4.15
CA ALA A 811 -31.94 -37.21 -4.68
C ALA A 811 -32.05 -36.08 -3.62
N PRO A 812 -33.03 -36.10 -2.68
CA PRO A 812 -33.16 -35.05 -1.68
C PRO A 812 -31.96 -34.95 -0.72
N GLN A 813 -31.26 -36.07 -0.51
CA GLN A 813 -30.14 -36.20 0.43
C GLN A 813 -28.78 -35.99 -0.24
N MET A 814 -28.74 -35.95 -1.58
CA MET A 814 -27.51 -35.79 -2.33
C MET A 814 -27.09 -34.31 -2.37
N PRO A 815 -25.77 -34.02 -2.40
CA PRO A 815 -25.27 -32.65 -2.53
C PRO A 815 -25.79 -31.94 -3.78
N ALA A 816 -25.91 -30.61 -3.68
CA ALA A 816 -26.48 -29.76 -4.74
C ALA A 816 -25.79 -29.91 -6.10
N VAL A 817 -24.51 -30.27 -6.13
CA VAL A 817 -23.73 -30.45 -7.37
C VAL A 817 -24.16 -31.67 -8.20
N ILE A 818 -24.69 -32.72 -7.55
CA ILE A 818 -25.14 -33.95 -8.23
C ILE A 818 -26.66 -34.11 -8.24
N ARG A 819 -27.38 -33.51 -7.29
CA ARG A 819 -28.83 -33.63 -7.15
C ARG A 819 -29.61 -33.38 -8.46
N PRO A 820 -29.36 -32.30 -9.24
CA PRO A 820 -30.09 -32.07 -10.49
C PRO A 820 -29.89 -33.17 -11.54
N GLN A 821 -28.71 -33.79 -11.56
CA GLN A 821 -28.39 -34.88 -12.49
C GLN A 821 -29.17 -36.14 -12.15
N ILE A 822 -29.31 -36.44 -10.85
CA ILE A 822 -30.10 -37.56 -10.34
C ILE A 822 -31.60 -37.33 -10.63
N GLU A 823 -32.12 -36.13 -10.36
CA GLU A 823 -33.51 -35.78 -10.67
C GLU A 823 -33.82 -35.85 -12.17
N ALA A 824 -32.87 -35.45 -13.02
CA ALA A 824 -32.98 -35.61 -14.47
C ALA A 824 -33.04 -37.10 -14.87
N ALA A 825 -32.23 -37.95 -14.22
CA ALA A 825 -32.27 -39.39 -14.44
C ALA A 825 -33.61 -40.01 -14.03
N VAL A 826 -34.16 -39.63 -12.87
CA VAL A 826 -35.51 -40.02 -12.44
C VAL A 826 -36.55 -39.66 -13.50
N LYS A 827 -36.57 -38.39 -13.94
CA LYS A 827 -37.52 -37.91 -14.97
C LYS A 827 -37.36 -38.65 -16.29
N ARG A 828 -36.13 -39.01 -16.68
CA ARG A 828 -35.85 -39.76 -17.92
C ARG A 828 -36.37 -41.19 -17.86
N ILE A 829 -36.20 -41.87 -16.72
CA ILE A 829 -36.68 -43.24 -16.51
C ILE A 829 -38.21 -43.28 -16.43
N ALA A 830 -38.83 -42.33 -15.73
CA ALA A 830 -40.28 -42.25 -15.57
C ALA A 830 -41.05 -42.15 -16.92
N LYS A 831 -40.42 -41.62 -17.98
CA LYS A 831 -40.99 -41.53 -19.34
C LYS A 831 -41.31 -42.90 -19.95
N GLU A 832 -40.67 -43.97 -19.49
CA GLU A 832 -40.85 -45.32 -20.03
C GLU A 832 -42.15 -46.00 -19.55
N LYS A 833 -42.93 -45.35 -18.66
CA LYS A 833 -44.23 -45.85 -18.15
C LYS A 833 -44.15 -47.31 -17.69
N LEU A 834 -43.20 -47.58 -16.78
CA LEU A 834 -42.80 -48.92 -16.35
C LEU A 834 -43.97 -49.75 -15.80
N ASP A 835 -44.91 -49.09 -15.15
CA ASP A 835 -46.18 -49.62 -14.62
C ASP A 835 -47.14 -50.12 -15.71
N THR A 836 -46.88 -49.87 -17.00
CA THR A 836 -47.66 -50.37 -18.15
C THR A 836 -47.03 -51.57 -18.87
N ILE A 837 -45.76 -51.91 -18.60
CA ILE A 837 -45.04 -53.02 -19.28
C ILE A 837 -45.30 -54.37 -18.59
N ASP A 838 -46.07 -55.27 -19.21
CA ASP A 838 -46.41 -56.60 -18.65
C ASP A 838 -45.29 -57.63 -18.80
N TRP A 839 -44.18 -57.37 -18.10
CA TRP A 839 -42.97 -58.19 -18.20
C TRP A 839 -43.14 -59.63 -17.68
N ILE A 840 -44.16 -59.91 -16.87
CA ILE A 840 -44.42 -61.24 -16.30
C ILE A 840 -45.03 -62.16 -17.35
N ASN A 841 -45.80 -61.63 -18.31
CA ASN A 841 -46.49 -62.42 -19.31
C ASN A 841 -45.52 -62.94 -20.38
N PRO A 842 -45.24 -64.26 -20.44
CA PRO A 842 -44.30 -64.79 -21.42
C PRO A 842 -44.82 -64.76 -22.86
N ARG A 843 -46.13 -64.55 -23.06
CA ARG A 843 -46.77 -64.49 -24.38
C ARG A 843 -46.82 -63.07 -24.96
N ASP A 844 -46.51 -62.05 -24.16
CA ASP A 844 -46.46 -60.65 -24.60
C ASP A 844 -45.03 -60.29 -25.07
N THR A 845 -44.78 -60.48 -26.36
CA THR A 845 -43.48 -60.16 -26.97
C THR A 845 -43.21 -58.65 -27.03
N GLU A 846 -44.25 -57.82 -27.10
CA GLU A 846 -44.14 -56.36 -27.10
C GLU A 846 -43.69 -55.85 -25.73
N ALA A 847 -44.23 -56.40 -24.64
CA ALA A 847 -43.78 -56.09 -23.29
C ALA A 847 -42.29 -56.41 -23.07
N ARG A 848 -41.76 -57.49 -23.67
CA ARG A 848 -40.32 -57.80 -23.62
C ARG A 848 -39.48 -56.76 -24.36
N THR A 849 -39.93 -56.31 -25.52
CA THR A 849 -39.25 -55.25 -26.29
C THR A 849 -39.24 -53.95 -25.50
N ARG A 850 -40.39 -53.55 -24.93
CA ARG A 850 -40.49 -52.36 -24.06
C ARG A 850 -39.65 -52.50 -22.79
N SER A 851 -39.59 -53.68 -22.17
CA SER A 851 -38.72 -53.97 -21.02
C SER A 851 -37.23 -53.77 -21.34
N ARG A 852 -36.77 -54.23 -22.52
CA ARG A 852 -35.39 -53.98 -22.99
C ARG A 852 -35.13 -52.49 -23.24
N ALA A 853 -36.09 -51.79 -23.83
CA ALA A 853 -35.99 -50.33 -24.05
C ALA A 853 -35.90 -49.57 -22.72
N ALA A 854 -36.72 -49.94 -21.73
CA ALA A 854 -36.68 -49.37 -20.39
C ALA A 854 -35.32 -49.56 -19.71
N ARG A 855 -34.69 -50.74 -19.86
CA ARG A 855 -33.31 -50.98 -19.39
C ARG A 855 -32.30 -50.09 -20.11
N ALA A 856 -32.39 -49.94 -21.42
CA ALA A 856 -31.48 -49.08 -22.18
C ALA A 856 -31.60 -47.62 -21.72
N ALA A 857 -32.82 -47.11 -21.57
CA ALA A 857 -33.10 -45.79 -21.04
C ALA A 857 -32.57 -45.60 -19.60
N MET A 858 -32.72 -46.62 -18.74
CA MET A 858 -32.16 -46.62 -17.39
C MET A 858 -30.63 -46.53 -17.41
N ARG A 859 -29.94 -47.33 -18.24
CA ARG A 859 -28.47 -47.31 -18.35
C ARG A 859 -27.93 -46.01 -18.94
N GLU A 860 -28.68 -45.40 -19.85
CA GLU A 860 -28.39 -44.09 -20.43
C GLU A 860 -28.53 -42.98 -19.38
N ALA A 861 -29.61 -43.01 -18.59
CA ALA A 861 -29.92 -42.00 -17.59
C ALA A 861 -29.05 -42.07 -16.34
N ALA A 862 -28.85 -43.26 -15.79
CA ALA A 862 -28.09 -43.47 -14.55
C ALA A 862 -26.58 -43.59 -14.87
N GLN A 863 -25.81 -42.56 -14.53
CA GLN A 863 -24.38 -42.47 -14.81
C GLN A 863 -23.57 -42.27 -13.52
N PRO A 864 -23.52 -43.28 -12.62
CA PRO A 864 -22.91 -43.15 -11.29
C PRO A 864 -21.43 -42.72 -11.34
N GLU A 865 -20.66 -43.18 -12.32
CA GLU A 865 -19.26 -42.78 -12.49
C GLU A 865 -19.09 -41.29 -12.84
N LEU A 866 -20.03 -40.71 -13.60
CA LEU A 866 -20.02 -39.27 -13.89
C LEU A 866 -20.39 -38.47 -12.65
N TRP A 867 -21.38 -38.95 -11.87
CA TRP A 867 -21.78 -38.32 -10.62
C TRP A 867 -20.66 -38.36 -9.58
N ARG A 868 -19.97 -39.49 -9.44
CA ARG A 868 -18.80 -39.64 -8.57
C ARG A 868 -17.68 -38.68 -8.95
N LYS A 869 -17.35 -38.57 -10.25
CA LYS A 869 -16.37 -37.59 -10.73
C LYS A 869 -16.76 -36.14 -10.43
N ALA A 870 -18.03 -35.78 -10.65
CA ALA A 870 -18.53 -34.43 -10.33
C ALA A 870 -18.45 -34.12 -8.84
N TYR A 871 -18.83 -35.09 -7.99
CA TYR A 871 -18.74 -34.98 -6.54
C TYR A 871 -17.28 -34.83 -6.05
N VAL A 872 -16.37 -35.70 -6.50
CA VAL A 872 -14.94 -35.61 -6.17
C VAL A 872 -14.35 -34.28 -6.63
N SER A 873 -14.72 -33.81 -7.83
CA SER A 873 -14.27 -32.51 -8.34
C SER A 873 -14.77 -31.35 -7.48
N ALA A 874 -16.01 -31.40 -6.99
CA ALA A 874 -16.56 -30.40 -6.09
C ALA A 874 -15.83 -30.41 -4.74
N MET A 875 -15.57 -31.60 -4.18
CA MET A 875 -14.79 -31.78 -2.95
C MET A 875 -13.38 -31.20 -3.10
N ALA A 876 -12.72 -31.50 -4.22
CA ALA A 876 -11.39 -30.96 -4.53
C ALA A 876 -11.39 -29.44 -4.63
N SER A 877 -12.38 -28.86 -5.31
CA SER A 877 -12.52 -27.41 -5.45
C SER A 877 -12.77 -26.72 -4.11
N ALA A 878 -13.60 -27.30 -3.24
CA ALA A 878 -13.89 -26.75 -1.92
C ALA A 878 -12.70 -26.90 -0.95
N CYS A 879 -11.95 -28.00 -1.05
CA CYS A 879 -10.77 -28.25 -0.21
C CYS A 879 -9.53 -27.47 -0.65
N ALA A 880 -9.39 -27.11 -1.93
CA ALA A 880 -8.20 -26.43 -2.46
C ALA A 880 -7.77 -25.18 -1.67
N PRO A 881 -8.66 -24.20 -1.37
CA PRO A 881 -8.30 -23.04 -0.56
C PRO A 881 -8.05 -23.38 0.92
N LEU A 882 -8.64 -24.47 1.42
CA LEU A 882 -8.56 -24.92 2.81
C LEU A 882 -7.27 -25.71 3.11
N ALA A 883 -6.67 -26.32 2.08
CA ALA A 883 -5.44 -27.08 2.21
C ALA A 883 -4.20 -26.21 2.49
N VAL A 884 -4.27 -24.92 2.16
CA VAL A 884 -3.15 -23.99 2.35
C VAL A 884 -3.09 -23.54 3.80
N VAL A 885 -1.95 -23.80 4.45
CA VAL A 885 -1.69 -23.36 5.81
C VAL A 885 -0.72 -22.21 5.80
N TYR A 886 -1.13 -21.13 6.43
CA TYR A 886 -0.35 -19.91 6.55
C TYR A 886 0.27 -19.84 7.94
N GLU A 887 1.49 -19.33 8.01
CA GLU A 887 2.19 -19.04 9.27
C GLU A 887 2.65 -17.58 9.28
N PRO A 888 2.61 -16.89 10.44
CA PRO A 888 3.10 -15.53 10.56
C PRO A 888 4.58 -15.44 10.15
N ALA A 889 4.90 -14.47 9.29
CA ALA A 889 6.24 -14.26 8.76
C ALA A 889 6.78 -12.85 9.04
N GLY A 890 5.93 -11.89 9.37
CA GLY A 890 6.36 -10.52 9.61
C GLY A 890 5.22 -9.52 9.55
N VAL A 891 5.56 -8.26 9.29
CA VAL A 891 4.62 -7.15 9.13
C VAL A 891 4.98 -6.35 7.88
N PHE A 892 3.95 -5.85 7.20
CA PHE A 892 4.09 -4.93 6.08
C PHE A 892 4.00 -3.50 6.60
N VAL A 893 4.95 -2.62 6.27
CA VAL A 893 4.94 -1.21 6.67
C VAL A 893 5.35 -0.32 5.50
N LYS A 894 5.00 0.97 5.57
CA LYS A 894 5.57 2.00 4.69
C LYS A 894 6.57 2.83 5.48
N SER A 895 7.82 2.87 5.03
CA SER A 895 8.88 3.67 5.65
C SER A 895 9.47 4.62 4.63
N GLY A 896 9.34 5.93 4.85
CA GLY A 896 9.78 6.95 3.89
C GLY A 896 9.06 6.86 2.54
N GLY A 897 7.77 6.49 2.56
CA GLY A 897 6.93 6.34 1.37
C GLY A 897 7.21 5.08 0.53
N LYS A 898 8.09 4.19 0.98
CA LYS A 898 8.38 2.92 0.31
C LYS A 898 7.78 1.75 1.07
N ASP A 899 7.29 0.77 0.33
CA ASP A 899 6.82 -0.50 0.82
C ASP A 899 7.99 -1.31 1.41
N VAL A 900 7.84 -1.76 2.66
CA VAL A 900 8.87 -2.51 3.38
C VAL A 900 8.23 -3.70 4.08
N PHE A 901 8.88 -4.86 3.96
CA PHE A 901 8.54 -6.06 4.72
C PHE A 901 9.53 -6.21 5.88
N LEU A 902 9.01 -6.28 7.09
CA LEU A 902 9.80 -6.52 8.31
C LEU A 902 9.55 -7.95 8.78
N SER A 903 10.56 -8.81 8.58
CA SER A 903 10.55 -10.21 8.98
C SER A 903 10.44 -10.39 10.50
N ASN A 904 9.72 -11.43 10.93
CA ASN A 904 9.63 -11.82 12.35
C ASN A 904 10.82 -12.66 12.85
N THR A 905 11.61 -13.20 11.93
CA THR A 905 12.89 -13.84 12.24
C THR A 905 14.06 -12.94 11.87
N SER A 906 15.15 -13.05 12.61
CA SER A 906 16.43 -12.40 12.27
C SER A 906 17.06 -12.98 11.00
N THR A 907 16.63 -14.16 10.56
CA THR A 907 17.04 -14.79 9.31
C THR A 907 16.24 -14.25 8.13
N VAL A 908 16.93 -13.96 7.03
CA VAL A 908 16.30 -13.57 5.77
C VAL A 908 15.42 -14.72 5.26
N ALA A 909 14.16 -14.42 4.93
CA ALA A 909 13.26 -15.39 4.34
C ALA A 909 13.90 -16.00 3.06
N PRO A 910 13.75 -17.30 2.80
CA PRO A 910 14.33 -17.93 1.61
C PRO A 910 13.89 -17.22 0.33
N ALA A 911 14.77 -17.18 -0.68
CA ALA A 911 14.41 -16.70 -2.00
C ALA A 911 13.20 -17.49 -2.55
N ASP A 912 12.38 -16.80 -3.35
CA ASP A 912 11.13 -17.28 -3.94
C ASP A 912 10.03 -17.61 -2.93
N THR A 913 10.14 -17.12 -1.69
CA THR A 913 9.06 -17.20 -0.72
C THR A 913 7.98 -16.19 -1.06
N THR A 914 6.75 -16.66 -1.28
CA THR A 914 5.59 -15.80 -1.52
C THR A 914 5.01 -15.29 -0.21
N LEU A 915 4.80 -13.97 -0.13
CA LEU A 915 4.22 -13.29 1.02
C LEU A 915 2.74 -13.03 0.79
N TRP A 916 1.94 -13.20 1.83
CA TRP A 916 0.49 -13.07 1.80
C TRP A 916 -0.01 -12.19 2.95
N ILE A 917 -1.11 -11.48 2.75
CA ILE A 917 -1.81 -10.73 3.79
C ILE A 917 -3.27 -11.17 3.81
N ALA A 918 -3.84 -11.22 5.02
CA ALA A 918 -5.25 -11.47 5.23
C ALA A 918 -5.97 -10.12 5.40
N GLU A 919 -6.76 -9.72 4.41
CA GLU A 919 -7.56 -8.51 4.52
C GLU A 919 -8.82 -8.77 5.35
N PRO A 920 -9.19 -7.81 6.23
CA PRO A 920 -10.46 -7.89 6.95
C PRO A 920 -11.63 -7.80 5.97
N PRO A 921 -12.81 -8.34 6.34
CA PRO A 921 -14.01 -8.18 5.53
C PRO A 921 -14.34 -6.69 5.36
N ILE A 922 -14.70 -6.31 4.14
CA ILE A 922 -15.17 -4.96 3.80
C ILE A 922 -16.65 -5.07 3.42
N GLY A 923 -17.54 -4.53 4.25
CA GLY A 923 -18.99 -4.63 4.04
C GLY A 923 -19.48 -6.08 4.11
N SER A 924 -20.09 -6.57 3.03
CA SER A 924 -20.56 -7.97 2.91
C SER A 924 -19.50 -8.93 2.35
N ASN A 925 -18.34 -8.42 1.91
CA ASN A 925 -17.30 -9.27 1.36
C ASN A 925 -16.53 -9.94 2.49
N LEU A 926 -16.43 -11.27 2.43
CA LEU A 926 -15.60 -12.04 3.35
C LEU A 926 -14.13 -11.63 3.21
N GLY A 927 -13.35 -11.82 4.28
CA GLY A 927 -11.90 -11.60 4.24
C GLY A 927 -11.26 -12.42 3.11
N MET A 928 -10.12 -11.98 2.60
CA MET A 928 -9.40 -12.71 1.54
C MET A 928 -7.90 -12.70 1.77
N MET A 929 -7.24 -13.76 1.28
CA MET A 929 -5.78 -13.84 1.25
C MET A 929 -5.27 -13.19 -0.04
N ILE A 930 -4.49 -12.13 0.09
CA ILE A 930 -3.90 -11.39 -1.04
C ILE A 930 -2.42 -11.69 -1.10
N LYS A 931 -1.94 -11.99 -2.32
CA LYS A 931 -0.51 -12.11 -2.58
C LYS A 931 0.11 -10.71 -2.52
N LEU A 932 0.99 -10.50 -1.55
CA LEU A 932 1.67 -9.22 -1.35
C LEU A 932 2.89 -9.07 -2.26
N GLY A 933 3.60 -10.17 -2.49
CA GLY A 933 4.85 -10.14 -3.27
C GLY A 933 5.69 -11.40 -3.07
N THR A 934 6.93 -11.34 -3.55
CA THR A 934 7.85 -12.48 -3.53
C THR A 934 9.24 -12.05 -3.07
N VAL A 935 9.84 -12.80 -2.14
CA VAL A 935 11.19 -12.55 -1.63
C VAL A 935 12.22 -12.94 -2.70
N LYS A 936 13.10 -12.01 -3.09
CA LYS A 936 14.22 -12.21 -4.01
C LYS A 936 15.49 -12.65 -3.27
N GLN A 937 16.52 -13.04 -4.03
CA GLN A 937 17.85 -13.27 -3.48
C GLN A 937 18.33 -12.03 -2.71
N GLY A 938 18.85 -12.23 -1.50
CA GLY A 938 19.29 -11.15 -0.60
C GLY A 938 18.19 -10.58 0.30
N GLY A 939 16.95 -11.09 0.25
CA GLY A 939 15.88 -10.72 1.18
C GLY A 939 15.03 -9.52 0.78
N LEU A 940 15.35 -8.90 -0.35
CA LEU A 940 14.51 -7.84 -0.94
C LEU A 940 13.18 -8.44 -1.40
N VAL A 941 12.08 -7.73 -1.19
CA VAL A 941 10.76 -8.16 -1.65
C VAL A 941 10.41 -7.44 -2.94
N GLU A 942 10.03 -8.20 -3.96
CA GLU A 942 9.33 -7.68 -5.13
C GLU A 942 7.83 -7.67 -4.80
N PHE A 943 7.29 -6.49 -4.52
CA PHE A 943 5.88 -6.30 -4.20
C PHE A 943 5.03 -6.36 -5.47
N ASP A 944 3.91 -7.06 -5.40
CA ASP A 944 2.91 -7.09 -6.46
C ASP A 944 2.08 -5.79 -6.42
N SER A 945 1.37 -5.45 -7.51
CA SER A 945 0.54 -4.23 -7.56
C SER A 945 -0.55 -4.15 -6.48
N ALA A 946 -0.94 -5.30 -5.92
CA ALA A 946 -1.87 -5.38 -4.80
C ALA A 946 -1.32 -4.79 -3.49
N SER A 947 0.01 -4.61 -3.33
CA SER A 947 0.57 -3.96 -2.14
C SER A 947 0.08 -2.51 -1.97
N ALA A 948 -0.30 -1.86 -3.07
CA ALA A 948 -0.78 -0.49 -3.07
C ALA A 948 -2.14 -0.32 -2.36
N THR A 949 -2.97 -1.37 -2.33
CA THR A 949 -4.30 -1.34 -1.70
C THR A 949 -4.29 -1.81 -0.25
N VAL A 950 -3.20 -2.45 0.19
CA VAL A 950 -3.12 -3.01 1.54
C VAL A 950 -2.71 -1.95 2.56
N THR A 951 -3.42 -1.90 3.68
CA THR A 951 -3.09 -1.01 4.80
C THR A 951 -1.75 -1.41 5.45
N PRO A 952 -0.78 -0.48 5.58
CA PRO A 952 0.44 -0.71 6.35
C PRO A 952 0.14 -1.04 7.82
N GLY A 953 0.96 -1.89 8.43
CA GLY A 953 0.76 -2.46 9.77
C GLY A 953 0.14 -3.86 9.76
N ASN A 954 -0.31 -4.36 8.60
CA ASN A 954 -0.90 -5.69 8.51
C ASN A 954 0.11 -6.82 8.71
N MET A 955 -0.33 -7.89 9.38
CA MET A 955 0.44 -9.12 9.52
C MET A 955 0.64 -9.78 8.15
N VAL A 956 1.88 -10.18 7.89
CA VAL A 956 2.29 -10.90 6.69
C VAL A 956 2.47 -12.38 7.03
N PHE A 957 2.00 -13.24 6.15
CA PHE A 957 2.03 -14.67 6.26
C PHE A 957 2.82 -15.32 5.11
N THR A 958 3.34 -16.51 5.36
CA THR A 958 3.90 -17.40 4.34
C THR A 958 3.21 -18.74 4.36
N ILE A 959 3.22 -19.45 3.23
CA ILE A 959 2.69 -20.81 3.17
C ILE A 959 3.70 -21.75 3.85
N LYS A 960 3.25 -22.51 4.86
CA LYS A 960 4.06 -23.45 5.61
C LYS A 960 4.53 -24.60 4.70
N ARG A 961 5.82 -24.59 4.31
CA ARG A 961 6.44 -25.66 3.49
C ARG A 961 6.53 -26.94 4.31
N GLY A 962 5.60 -27.87 4.10
CA GLY A 962 5.55 -29.16 4.79
C GLY A 962 4.20 -29.84 4.73
N GLY A 963 3.12 -29.10 4.48
CA GLY A 963 1.87 -29.69 3.99
C GLY A 963 1.93 -29.78 2.48
N LYS A 964 2.35 -30.91 1.91
CA LYS A 964 1.87 -31.20 0.56
C LYS A 964 0.35 -31.39 0.68
N PRO A 965 -0.47 -30.67 -0.09
CA PRO A 965 -1.91 -30.87 -0.12
C PRO A 965 -2.27 -32.31 -0.52
#